data_AF-A0A916JSI2-F1
#
_entry.id   AF-A0A916JSI2-F1
#
_cell.length_a   1.000
_cell.length_b   1.000
_cell.length_c   1.000
_cell.angle_alpha   90.00
_cell.angle_beta   90.00
_cell.angle_gamma   90.00
#
_symmetry.space_group_name_H-M   'P 1'
#
loop_
_entity.id
_entity.type
_entity.pdbx_description
1 polymer ?
#
loop_
_entity_poly.entity_id
_entity_poly.type
_entity_poly.pdbx_seq_one_letter_code
_entity_poly.pdbx_strand_id
1 'polypeptide(L)'
;MLVLLTAALCACTDAREPAAPPSRPQDEQPLGTAIEFANRRISGNAIAGADGQPEWLLQRAAGADIALAGTQGLVMRKQTGATFAALKADTLGYGDNYIFEATFQTDGLGAPSRPSVMLIPRTKDFAKKQYYAFQYTLENGKMMWRLMNTAAPAEFNNAADPKREAAYILKGGTSYTARIVIHNPNENMVALTMYLYDPEDPESGKKPLISYLDSSSYRIMKNAEVGPQVGTSGSADIQPQVAFGGIKVYPFSDWDSLKEKRPSASPVLPAARPSSAAALAGSEQALVMPSVFSDGMVLQRNKAIPVWGKGADGERVTVRLAGQQKETTVKDGKWMVELAPQEAGGPYELVVQGKQKQLTFKDVLIGEVWVLSGQSNMQYLMKNIADPEDIRQANDNEIRLFTSRTNMTEQPMWDIPGGNWKAATPASVAEFSGTGYYMGLELRKQLGVPVGLIATAVGGTDIYMWMRQDIVKEAGFKADPKRQLPSLLYNARIAPLQPYAIAGVAWWQGEHNASLGDANYSGLFASLVKDWRKQWRQGDFPFIYVQLSSYNNAKFPALREEQLLSLAKTDNTGMAVTIDNGESNNIHPRNKKETGYRLSLIARALAYGEKLEYMGPIYKAMTVKNGKAEIEFTHTGSGLMVKGERLKGFKISGADYKFVDAEAVISGERIVVSSDRVPEPAAVRYAYEGFPEANLYNKEGLPASPFRTDRTK
;
A
#
# COMPACT_ATOMS: atom_id res chain seq x y z
N MET A 1 68.25 13.46 -5.00
CA MET A 1 67.29 14.38 -5.69
C MET A 1 66.04 14.43 -4.80
N LEU A 2 66.04 14.98 -3.58
CA LEU A 2 66.24 16.38 -3.12
C LEU A 2 65.25 17.33 -3.84
N VAL A 3 64.31 18.10 -3.24
CA VAL A 3 64.24 18.88 -1.98
C VAL A 3 62.74 19.21 -1.65
N LEU A 4 62.25 18.96 -0.43
CA LEU A 4 61.73 19.87 0.66
C LEU A 4 60.77 21.03 0.26
N LEU A 5 59.60 21.24 0.90
CA LEU A 5 59.22 21.71 2.27
C LEU A 5 59.32 23.25 2.49
N THR A 6 58.38 23.78 3.28
CA THR A 6 58.25 25.12 3.94
C THR A 6 57.91 26.34 3.05
N ALA A 7 56.92 27.22 3.29
CA ALA A 7 56.31 27.90 4.47
C ALA A 7 56.86 29.33 4.75
N ALA A 8 55.93 30.30 4.85
CA ALA A 8 56.03 31.65 5.46
C ALA A 8 56.89 32.72 4.72
N LEU A 9 56.64 34.04 4.72
CA LEU A 9 56.07 34.98 5.70
C LEU A 9 55.86 36.40 5.06
N CYS A 10 55.11 37.27 5.77
CA CYS A 10 55.00 38.74 5.72
C CYS A 10 54.23 39.41 4.55
N ALA A 11 53.12 40.14 4.70
CA ALA A 11 52.56 41.12 5.67
C ALA A 11 52.77 42.60 5.29
N CYS A 12 51.69 43.39 5.54
CA CYS A 12 51.48 44.85 5.44
C CYS A 12 51.01 45.37 4.07
N THR A 13 49.96 46.21 3.91
CA THR A 13 49.10 47.01 4.81
C THR A 13 47.90 47.57 4.01
N ASP A 14 46.73 47.71 4.66
CA ASP A 14 45.70 48.79 4.59
C ASP A 14 45.47 49.58 3.28
N ALA A 15 44.26 49.97 2.85
CA ALA A 15 42.90 49.96 3.39
C ALA A 15 41.91 50.42 2.29
N ARG A 16 40.62 50.20 2.57
CA ARG A 16 39.39 50.96 2.18
C ARG A 16 38.33 50.16 1.40
N GLU A 17 37.13 50.32 1.94
CA GLU A 17 35.84 49.70 1.64
C GLU A 17 35.39 49.83 0.17
N PRO A 18 34.60 48.87 -0.36
CA PRO A 18 33.82 49.10 -1.56
C PRO A 18 32.45 49.69 -1.21
N ALA A 19 32.15 50.80 -1.89
CA ALA A 19 30.91 51.56 -1.85
C ALA A 19 29.66 50.74 -2.21
N ALA A 20 28.54 51.10 -1.58
CA ALA A 20 27.20 50.59 -1.85
C ALA A 20 26.72 50.98 -3.27
N PRO A 21 26.04 50.08 -4.01
CA PRO A 21 25.38 50.42 -5.26
C PRO A 21 23.99 51.06 -5.04
N PRO A 22 23.51 51.86 -6.01
CA PRO A 22 22.50 52.90 -5.81
C PRO A 22 21.05 52.38 -5.84
N SER A 23 20.18 53.10 -5.13
CA SER A 23 18.73 52.93 -5.10
C SER A 23 17.99 53.65 -6.24
N ARG A 24 17.02 52.97 -6.88
CA ARG A 24 15.68 53.41 -7.37
C ARG A 24 15.20 52.51 -8.53
N PRO A 25 13.89 52.45 -8.89
CA PRO A 25 12.69 52.99 -8.24
C PRO A 25 11.59 51.93 -7.95
N GLN A 26 10.65 52.29 -7.08
CA GLN A 26 9.33 51.65 -7.01
C GLN A 26 8.54 52.05 -8.25
N ASP A 27 8.18 51.07 -9.08
CA ASP A 27 6.99 51.09 -9.92
C ASP A 27 6.40 49.68 -9.89
N GLU A 28 5.32 49.52 -9.13
CA GLU A 28 4.44 48.35 -9.22
C GLU A 28 3.76 48.38 -10.59
N GLN A 29 4.12 47.46 -11.48
CA GLN A 29 3.25 47.07 -12.60
C GLN A 29 2.52 45.77 -12.23
N PRO A 30 1.21 45.68 -12.50
CA PRO A 30 0.40 44.54 -12.11
C PRO A 30 0.76 43.27 -12.90
N LEU A 31 0.60 42.13 -12.22
CA LEU A 31 0.74 40.77 -12.72
C LEU A 31 0.16 40.59 -14.13
N GLY A 32 0.91 39.85 -14.96
CA GLY A 32 0.53 39.48 -16.32
C GLY A 32 -0.90 38.94 -16.41
N THR A 33 -1.64 39.46 -17.38
CA THR A 33 -3.04 39.16 -17.65
C THR A 33 -3.22 37.68 -18.05
N ALA A 34 -4.10 36.97 -17.35
CA ALA A 34 -4.61 35.68 -17.78
C ALA A 34 -5.33 35.81 -19.12
N ILE A 35 -5.11 34.86 -20.04
CA ILE A 35 -5.92 34.75 -21.27
C ILE A 35 -7.21 34.02 -20.91
N GLU A 36 -8.28 34.76 -20.66
CA GLU A 36 -9.63 34.19 -20.50
C GLU A 36 -10.33 34.05 -21.86
N PHE A 37 -10.67 32.81 -22.24
CA PHE A 37 -11.61 32.52 -23.33
C PHE A 37 -13.08 32.53 -22.85
N ALA A 38 -13.44 33.45 -21.96
CA ALA A 38 -14.80 33.52 -21.43
C ALA A 38 -15.74 34.28 -22.39
N ASN A 39 -16.95 33.74 -22.60
CA ASN A 39 -18.11 34.38 -23.27
C ASN A 39 -18.03 34.69 -24.78
N ARG A 40 -17.20 34.03 -25.59
CA ARG A 40 -17.33 34.13 -27.06
C ARG A 40 -18.33 33.10 -27.60
N ARG A 41 -19.38 33.57 -28.28
CA ARG A 41 -20.44 32.72 -28.84
C ARG A 41 -20.00 32.18 -30.20
N ILE A 42 -19.95 30.86 -30.34
CA ILE A 42 -19.78 30.21 -31.65
C ILE A 42 -21.16 30.20 -32.32
N SER A 43 -21.26 30.81 -33.51
CA SER A 43 -22.47 30.81 -34.32
C SER A 43 -22.11 30.49 -35.77
N GLY A 44 -22.36 29.25 -36.19
CA GLY A 44 -21.95 28.76 -37.50
C GLY A 44 -20.42 28.65 -37.63
N ASN A 45 -19.88 29.00 -38.82
CA ASN A 45 -18.48 28.79 -39.20
C ASN A 45 -17.56 29.99 -38.87
N ALA A 46 -17.86 30.78 -37.86
CA ALA A 46 -17.03 31.94 -37.47
C ALA A 46 -17.03 32.17 -35.95
N ILE A 47 -15.92 32.72 -35.45
CA ILE A 47 -15.81 33.24 -34.08
C ILE A 47 -15.70 34.75 -34.17
N ALA A 48 -16.69 35.46 -33.63
CA ALA A 48 -16.73 36.92 -33.64
C ALA A 48 -15.89 37.53 -32.50
N GLY A 49 -15.34 38.71 -32.77
CA GLY A 49 -14.70 39.59 -31.80
C GLY A 49 -15.70 40.24 -30.84
N ALA A 50 -15.19 40.96 -29.84
CA ALA A 50 -16.00 41.64 -28.85
C ALA A 50 -16.88 42.78 -29.44
N ASP A 51 -16.61 43.20 -30.68
CA ASP A 51 -17.33 44.21 -31.46
C ASP A 51 -18.37 43.60 -32.44
N GLY A 52 -18.51 42.28 -32.46
CA GLY A 52 -19.45 41.57 -33.34
C GLY A 52 -18.97 41.36 -34.77
N GLN A 53 -17.75 41.79 -35.12
CA GLN A 53 -17.16 41.47 -36.44
C GLN A 53 -16.45 40.11 -36.41
N PRO A 54 -16.42 39.36 -37.53
CA PRO A 54 -15.76 38.06 -37.58
C PRO A 54 -14.23 38.23 -37.56
N GLU A 55 -13.61 37.98 -36.41
CA GLU A 55 -12.15 37.99 -36.27
C GLU A 55 -11.50 36.69 -36.78
N TRP A 56 -12.24 35.58 -36.80
CA TRP A 56 -11.72 34.26 -37.19
C TRP A 56 -12.71 33.52 -38.09
N LEU A 57 -12.26 33.14 -39.30
CA LEU A 57 -13.04 32.43 -40.31
C LEU A 57 -12.61 30.96 -40.42
N LEU A 58 -13.56 30.03 -40.33
CA LEU A 58 -13.35 28.62 -40.68
C LEU A 58 -13.56 28.44 -42.19
N GLN A 59 -12.49 28.23 -42.97
CA GLN A 59 -12.63 27.88 -44.39
C GLN A 59 -12.69 26.37 -44.62
N ARG A 60 -13.62 25.97 -45.50
CA ARG A 60 -13.77 24.60 -46.01
C ARG A 60 -12.71 24.34 -47.08
N ALA A 61 -11.78 23.42 -46.84
CA ALA A 61 -10.99 22.83 -47.91
C ALA A 61 -11.81 21.70 -48.56
N ALA A 62 -11.87 21.69 -49.89
CA ALA A 62 -12.65 20.71 -50.64
C ALA A 62 -12.18 19.28 -50.35
N GLY A 63 -13.08 18.41 -49.87
CA GLY A 63 -12.94 16.95 -49.96
C GLY A 63 -12.66 16.15 -48.68
N ALA A 64 -12.57 16.73 -47.47
CA ALA A 64 -12.60 15.98 -46.20
C ALA A 64 -12.80 16.93 -45.00
N ASP A 65 -13.51 16.47 -43.97
CA ASP A 65 -13.95 17.27 -42.82
C ASP A 65 -12.81 17.87 -41.95
N ILE A 66 -12.85 19.21 -41.86
CA ILE A 66 -12.36 20.18 -40.86
C ILE A 66 -10.89 20.11 -40.37
N ALA A 67 -10.10 21.11 -40.78
CA ALA A 67 -8.88 21.58 -40.11
C ALA A 67 -8.94 23.11 -39.94
N LEU A 68 -8.47 23.65 -38.81
CA LEU A 68 -8.29 25.09 -38.58
C LEU A 68 -6.83 25.50 -38.81
N ALA A 69 -6.64 26.64 -39.50
CA ALA A 69 -5.36 27.28 -39.75
C ALA A 69 -5.29 28.66 -39.07
N GLY A 70 -4.29 28.84 -38.19
CA GLY A 70 -3.75 30.11 -37.62
C GLY A 70 -4.66 30.89 -36.67
N THR A 71 -4.27 31.43 -35.50
CA THR A 71 -3.05 31.54 -34.67
C THR A 71 -3.57 31.98 -33.28
N GLN A 72 -3.28 31.46 -32.08
CA GLN A 72 -2.06 30.96 -31.45
C GLN A 72 -2.42 29.86 -30.43
N GLY A 73 -1.58 28.84 -30.29
CA GLY A 73 -1.53 27.99 -29.08
C GLY A 73 -1.87 26.50 -29.23
N LEU A 74 -2.56 26.08 -30.30
CA LEU A 74 -2.86 24.67 -30.53
C LEU A 74 -2.61 24.29 -31.99
N VAL A 75 -1.80 23.26 -32.25
CA VAL A 75 -1.56 22.74 -33.61
C VAL A 75 -2.18 21.35 -33.73
N MET A 76 -3.10 21.19 -34.68
CA MET A 76 -3.62 19.88 -35.06
C MET A 76 -2.90 19.40 -36.33
N ARG A 77 -2.37 18.17 -36.33
CA ARG A 77 -1.84 17.52 -37.55
C ARG A 77 -2.59 16.23 -37.82
N LYS A 78 -2.65 15.80 -39.08
CA LYS A 78 -3.20 14.50 -39.48
C LYS A 78 -2.06 13.61 -39.93
N GLN A 79 -1.94 12.43 -39.32
CA GLN A 79 -1.17 11.32 -39.87
C GLN A 79 -2.09 10.10 -39.75
N THR A 80 -2.56 9.60 -40.91
CA THR A 80 -3.34 8.35 -41.06
C THR A 80 -4.37 8.07 -39.95
N GLY A 81 -5.60 8.58 -40.10
CA GLY A 81 -6.76 8.20 -39.28
C GLY A 81 -6.87 8.84 -37.89
N ALA A 82 -5.94 9.72 -37.54
CA ALA A 82 -5.80 10.34 -36.23
C ALA A 82 -5.87 11.87 -36.28
N THR A 83 -6.58 12.49 -35.33
CA THR A 83 -6.55 13.95 -35.09
C THR A 83 -5.87 14.21 -33.74
N PHE A 84 -4.82 15.05 -33.72
CA PHE A 84 -4.01 15.31 -32.51
C PHE A 84 -4.14 16.76 -32.05
N ALA A 85 -4.17 17.03 -30.73
CA ALA A 85 -4.00 18.37 -30.17
C ALA A 85 -2.63 18.50 -29.46
N ALA A 86 -1.85 19.52 -29.82
CA ALA A 86 -0.54 19.79 -29.20
C ALA A 86 -0.37 21.28 -28.90
N LEU A 87 0.18 21.60 -27.71
CA LEU A 87 0.63 22.95 -27.35
C LEU A 87 1.93 23.31 -28.06
N LYS A 88 2.10 24.60 -28.35
CA LYS A 88 3.30 25.14 -29.00
C LYS A 88 4.45 25.28 -27.99
N ALA A 89 5.69 25.10 -28.45
CA ALA A 89 6.89 24.95 -27.61
C ALA A 89 7.31 26.24 -26.87
N ASP A 90 6.92 27.37 -27.40
CA ASP A 90 7.11 28.73 -26.88
C ASP A 90 6.17 29.06 -25.70
N THR A 91 5.22 28.17 -25.37
CA THR A 91 4.23 28.38 -24.29
C THR A 91 4.66 27.80 -22.94
N LEU A 92 5.70 26.94 -22.91
CA LEU A 92 6.17 26.25 -21.69
C LEU A 92 7.64 26.62 -21.40
N GLY A 93 7.86 27.62 -20.55
CA GLY A 93 9.14 28.02 -19.99
C GLY A 93 9.69 27.04 -18.95
N TYR A 94 11.02 27.02 -18.77
CA TYR A 94 11.67 26.26 -17.70
C TYR A 94 11.53 26.98 -16.36
N GLY A 95 11.20 26.25 -15.29
CA GLY A 95 10.94 26.83 -13.97
C GLY A 95 9.50 27.29 -13.77
N ASP A 96 8.70 27.29 -14.83
CA ASP A 96 7.28 27.58 -14.78
C ASP A 96 6.49 26.29 -14.57
N ASN A 97 5.51 26.36 -13.67
CA ASN A 97 4.54 25.29 -13.52
C ASN A 97 3.23 25.72 -14.17
N TYR A 98 2.51 24.76 -14.71
CA TYR A 98 1.34 25.00 -15.54
C TYR A 98 0.14 24.26 -15.00
N ILE A 99 -1.02 24.88 -15.12
CA ILE A 99 -2.29 24.26 -14.75
C ILE A 99 -3.17 24.23 -15.99
N PHE A 100 -3.60 23.04 -16.39
CA PHE A 100 -4.58 22.81 -17.44
C PHE A 100 -5.92 22.49 -16.81
N GLU A 101 -6.98 23.18 -17.20
CA GLU A 101 -8.34 22.80 -16.82
C GLU A 101 -9.15 22.45 -18.04
N ALA A 102 -9.97 21.41 -17.97
CA ALA A 102 -10.94 21.09 -19.00
C ALA A 102 -12.25 20.60 -18.36
N THR A 103 -13.39 21.10 -18.85
CA THR A 103 -14.70 20.67 -18.41
C THR A 103 -15.34 19.75 -19.44
N PHE A 104 -16.00 18.70 -18.99
CA PHE A 104 -16.65 17.73 -19.87
C PHE A 104 -17.95 17.19 -19.27
N GLN A 105 -18.92 16.86 -20.13
CA GLN A 105 -20.21 16.28 -19.74
C GLN A 105 -20.26 14.77 -20.02
N THR A 106 -21.08 14.06 -19.25
CA THR A 106 -21.13 12.60 -19.20
C THR A 106 -22.50 12.04 -19.61
N ASP A 107 -23.16 12.64 -20.59
CA ASP A 107 -24.39 12.07 -21.15
C ASP A 107 -24.11 10.68 -21.77
N GLY A 108 -25.01 9.72 -21.55
CA GLY A 108 -24.95 8.41 -22.23
C GLY A 108 -23.86 7.43 -21.78
N LEU A 109 -23.52 7.38 -20.48
CA LEU A 109 -22.57 6.38 -19.94
C LEU A 109 -23.07 4.94 -20.19
N GLY A 110 -22.38 4.18 -21.05
CA GLY A 110 -22.72 2.78 -21.31
C GLY A 110 -21.97 2.08 -22.45
N ALA A 111 -21.35 2.83 -23.37
CA ALA A 111 -20.55 2.24 -24.45
C ALA A 111 -19.03 2.38 -24.17
N PRO A 112 -18.21 1.35 -24.42
CA PRO A 112 -16.76 1.46 -24.34
C PRO A 112 -16.26 2.55 -25.30
N SER A 113 -15.51 3.53 -24.80
CA SER A 113 -14.88 4.53 -25.66
C SER A 113 -13.51 4.06 -26.12
N ARG A 114 -13.08 4.51 -27.30
CA ARG A 114 -11.67 4.38 -27.67
C ARG A 114 -10.79 5.27 -26.78
N PRO A 115 -9.53 4.86 -26.53
CA PRO A 115 -8.60 5.65 -25.76
C PRO A 115 -8.28 6.99 -26.43
N SER A 116 -8.31 8.06 -25.65
CA SER A 116 -7.90 9.41 -26.06
C SER A 116 -6.62 9.80 -25.32
N VAL A 117 -5.71 10.52 -25.98
CA VAL A 117 -4.35 10.79 -25.47
C VAL A 117 -4.00 12.27 -25.52
N MET A 118 -3.55 12.83 -24.39
CA MET A 118 -3.01 14.18 -24.24
C MET A 118 -1.49 14.12 -24.09
N LEU A 119 -0.73 14.85 -24.93
CA LEU A 119 0.74 14.86 -24.91
C LEU A 119 1.28 16.09 -24.17
N ILE A 120 2.30 15.87 -23.34
CA ILE A 120 3.00 16.90 -22.56
C ILE A 120 4.49 16.85 -22.88
N PRO A 121 5.12 17.92 -23.38
CA PRO A 121 6.55 17.95 -23.67
C PRO A 121 7.40 17.76 -22.40
N ARG A 122 8.44 16.92 -22.47
CA ARG A 122 9.43 16.75 -21.39
C ARG A 122 10.55 17.80 -21.44
N THR A 123 10.89 18.29 -22.63
CA THR A 123 11.98 19.27 -22.85
C THR A 123 11.58 20.29 -23.91
N LYS A 124 12.22 21.48 -23.93
CA LYS A 124 12.02 22.50 -24.98
C LYS A 124 12.44 22.05 -26.39
N ASP A 125 13.30 21.03 -26.47
CA ASP A 125 13.88 20.58 -27.73
C ASP A 125 13.01 19.50 -28.39
N PHE A 126 12.17 19.93 -29.34
CA PHE A 126 11.30 19.04 -30.10
C PHE A 126 12.09 17.97 -30.88
N ALA A 127 13.35 18.23 -31.25
CA ALA A 127 14.18 17.25 -31.96
C ALA A 127 14.47 16.02 -31.09
N LYS A 128 14.44 16.17 -29.76
CA LYS A 128 14.62 15.05 -28.82
C LYS A 128 13.36 14.19 -28.68
N LYS A 129 12.19 14.65 -29.16
CA LYS A 129 10.91 13.92 -29.21
C LYS A 129 10.51 13.24 -27.88
N GLN A 130 10.74 13.90 -26.75
CA GLN A 130 10.41 13.36 -25.43
C GLN A 130 9.11 13.98 -24.90
N TYR A 131 8.10 13.13 -24.65
CA TYR A 131 6.79 13.53 -24.14
C TYR A 131 6.31 12.56 -23.05
N TYR A 132 5.59 13.10 -22.07
CA TYR A 132 4.62 12.34 -21.28
C TYR A 132 3.28 12.32 -22.03
N ALA A 133 2.48 11.28 -21.85
CA ALA A 133 1.22 11.14 -22.57
C ALA A 133 0.12 10.62 -21.64
N PHE A 134 -0.86 11.44 -21.25
CA PHE A 134 -2.01 10.96 -20.49
C PHE A 134 -3.03 10.34 -21.43
N GLN A 135 -3.36 9.07 -21.22
CA GLN A 135 -4.45 8.39 -21.90
C GLN A 135 -5.67 8.31 -20.98
N TYR A 136 -6.87 8.47 -21.52
CA TYR A 136 -8.09 8.07 -20.82
C TYR A 136 -9.00 7.21 -21.69
N THR A 137 -9.82 6.40 -21.02
CA THR A 137 -10.84 5.51 -21.60
C THR A 137 -12.09 5.53 -20.73
N LEU A 138 -13.26 5.43 -21.35
CA LEU A 138 -14.53 5.24 -20.65
C LEU A 138 -14.95 3.78 -20.79
N GLU A 139 -15.10 3.11 -19.66
CA GLU A 139 -15.54 1.72 -19.61
C GLU A 139 -16.59 1.58 -18.50
N ASN A 140 -17.81 1.16 -18.85
CA ASN A 140 -18.87 0.83 -17.88
C ASN A 140 -19.14 1.93 -16.83
N GLY A 141 -19.22 3.19 -17.27
CA GLY A 141 -19.45 4.33 -16.37
C GLY A 141 -18.21 4.78 -15.57
N LYS A 142 -17.03 4.22 -15.84
CA LYS A 142 -15.76 4.62 -15.24
C LYS A 142 -14.89 5.34 -16.26
N MET A 143 -14.28 6.44 -15.85
CA MET A 143 -13.18 7.04 -16.60
C MET A 143 -11.87 6.56 -16.02
N MET A 144 -11.16 5.79 -16.83
CA MET A 144 -9.83 5.25 -16.53
C MET A 144 -8.79 6.20 -17.11
N TRP A 145 -7.83 6.61 -16.30
CA TRP A 145 -6.69 7.43 -16.73
C TRP A 145 -5.39 6.65 -16.60
N ARG A 146 -4.49 6.82 -17.57
CA ARG A 146 -3.18 6.17 -17.65
C ARG A 146 -2.11 7.19 -18.02
N LEU A 147 -0.97 7.20 -17.33
CA LEU A 147 0.19 7.97 -17.78
C LEU A 147 1.09 7.11 -18.67
N MET A 148 1.07 7.37 -19.96
CA MET A 148 1.91 6.74 -20.96
C MET A 148 3.27 7.46 -21.07
N ASN A 149 4.34 6.66 -21.01
CA ASN A 149 5.74 7.03 -21.22
C ASN A 149 6.43 7.75 -20.06
N THR A 150 7.01 6.96 -19.15
CA THR A 150 8.01 7.40 -18.18
C THR A 150 9.10 6.33 -18.09
N ALA A 151 10.37 6.72 -18.20
CA ALA A 151 11.49 5.82 -17.94
C ALA A 151 11.71 5.79 -16.42
N ALA A 152 11.08 4.85 -15.72
CA ALA A 152 11.33 4.65 -14.31
C ALA A 152 12.79 4.18 -14.08
N PRO A 153 13.44 4.52 -12.95
CA PRO A 153 14.70 3.90 -12.54
C PRO A 153 14.57 2.37 -12.60
N ALA A 154 15.63 1.67 -13.01
CA ALA A 154 15.63 0.21 -13.21
C ALA A 154 15.19 -0.61 -11.98
N GLU A 155 15.13 0.04 -10.80
CA GLU A 155 14.63 -0.50 -9.54
C GLU A 155 13.08 -0.61 -9.49
N PHE A 156 12.37 -0.09 -10.50
CA PHE A 156 10.90 -0.12 -10.62
C PHE A 156 10.39 -0.75 -11.93
N ASN A 157 11.28 -1.32 -12.75
CA ASN A 157 10.93 -1.96 -14.03
C ASN A 157 10.95 -3.49 -13.92
N ASN A 158 9.88 -4.07 -13.38
CA ASN A 158 9.53 -5.46 -13.70
C ASN A 158 8.49 -5.46 -14.82
N ALA A 159 8.80 -6.17 -15.90
CA ALA A 159 8.16 -6.11 -17.22
C ALA A 159 6.73 -6.69 -17.30
N ALA A 160 5.83 -6.26 -16.41
CA ALA A 160 4.40 -6.59 -16.47
C ALA A 160 3.47 -5.39 -16.16
N ASP A 161 3.98 -4.16 -16.01
CA ASP A 161 3.18 -3.04 -15.50
C ASP A 161 3.08 -1.87 -16.50
N PRO A 162 2.08 -1.87 -17.40
CA PRO A 162 1.79 -0.69 -18.19
C PRO A 162 0.91 0.28 -17.39
N LYS A 163 1.58 1.22 -16.69
CA LYS A 163 1.12 2.61 -16.48
C LYS A 163 0.02 2.81 -15.43
N ARG A 164 0.38 3.42 -14.29
CA ARG A 164 -0.51 3.85 -13.16
C ARG A 164 -1.93 4.22 -13.64
N GLU A 165 -2.88 3.34 -13.33
CA GLU A 165 -4.31 3.52 -13.63
C GLU A 165 -5.02 4.18 -12.45
N ALA A 166 -5.78 5.25 -12.71
CA ALA A 166 -6.78 5.75 -11.78
C ALA A 166 -8.17 5.65 -12.42
N ALA A 167 -9.12 5.08 -11.68
CA ALA A 167 -10.50 4.92 -12.11
C ALA A 167 -11.38 5.87 -11.28
N TYR A 168 -12.17 6.71 -11.95
CA TYR A 168 -13.22 7.48 -11.31
C TYR A 168 -14.58 7.07 -11.87
N ILE A 169 -15.56 6.80 -10.99
CA ILE A 169 -16.91 6.46 -11.42
C ILE A 169 -17.62 7.76 -11.77
N LEU A 170 -18.00 7.92 -13.02
CA LEU A 170 -18.74 9.07 -13.49
C LEU A 170 -20.24 8.84 -13.33
N LYS A 171 -20.97 9.89 -12.98
CA LYS A 171 -22.44 9.93 -13.02
C LYS A 171 -22.89 10.43 -14.37
N GLY A 172 -23.99 9.92 -14.89
CA GLY A 172 -24.52 10.36 -16.19
C GLY A 172 -25.15 11.74 -16.09
N GLY A 173 -24.96 12.59 -17.10
CA GLY A 173 -25.53 13.95 -17.13
C GLY A 173 -24.89 14.94 -16.18
N THR A 174 -23.67 14.65 -15.71
CA THR A 174 -22.92 15.50 -14.78
C THR A 174 -21.74 16.16 -15.51
N SER A 175 -21.52 17.45 -15.25
CA SER A 175 -20.34 18.17 -15.75
C SER A 175 -19.17 18.02 -14.78
N TYR A 176 -18.06 17.45 -15.22
CA TYR A 176 -16.84 17.32 -14.44
C TYR A 176 -15.78 18.29 -14.93
N THR A 177 -14.91 18.75 -14.04
CA THR A 177 -13.73 19.56 -14.42
C THR A 177 -12.46 18.82 -14.01
N ALA A 178 -11.64 18.43 -14.99
CA ALA A 178 -10.30 17.89 -14.73
C ALA A 178 -9.29 19.03 -14.70
N ARG A 179 -8.43 19.06 -13.68
CA ARG A 179 -7.32 20.02 -13.54
C ARG A 179 -6.00 19.27 -13.50
N ILE A 180 -5.09 19.51 -14.44
CA ILE A 180 -3.76 18.89 -14.50
C ILE A 180 -2.70 19.95 -14.21
N VAL A 181 -2.02 19.78 -13.09
CA VAL A 181 -0.90 20.60 -12.64
C VAL A 181 0.41 19.94 -13.06
N ILE A 182 1.27 20.70 -13.72
CA ILE A 182 2.58 20.27 -14.19
C ILE A 182 3.61 21.14 -13.50
N HIS A 183 4.41 20.56 -12.61
CA HIS A 183 5.49 21.24 -11.91
C HIS A 183 6.84 20.81 -12.48
N ASN A 184 7.60 21.74 -13.04
CA ASN A 184 8.84 21.47 -13.76
C ASN A 184 9.99 22.32 -13.19
N PRO A 185 10.47 21.98 -11.98
CA PRO A 185 11.42 22.83 -11.25
C PRO A 185 12.78 22.92 -11.95
N ASN A 186 13.14 21.94 -12.78
CA ASN A 186 14.33 21.97 -13.62
C ASN A 186 14.26 20.91 -14.73
N GLU A 187 15.22 20.96 -15.65
CA GLU A 187 15.30 20.05 -16.79
C GLU A 187 15.36 18.53 -16.48
N ASN A 188 15.65 18.15 -15.23
CA ASN A 188 15.79 16.77 -14.80
C ASN A 188 14.61 16.28 -13.94
N MET A 189 13.61 17.14 -13.68
CA MET A 189 12.51 16.80 -12.80
C MET A 189 11.18 17.34 -13.30
N VAL A 190 10.18 16.46 -13.44
CA VAL A 190 8.79 16.87 -13.74
C VAL A 190 7.85 16.14 -12.79
N ALA A 191 7.04 16.92 -12.08
CA ALA A 191 5.91 16.44 -11.31
C ALA A 191 4.61 16.71 -12.06
N LEU A 192 3.74 15.71 -12.14
CA LEU A 192 2.42 15.80 -12.77
C LEU A 192 1.37 15.43 -11.74
N THR A 193 0.38 16.29 -11.55
CA THR A 193 -0.69 16.09 -10.59
C THR A 193 -2.03 16.40 -11.22
N MET A 194 -2.93 15.42 -11.29
CA MET A 194 -4.28 15.60 -11.81
C MET A 194 -5.28 15.62 -10.66
N TYR A 195 -6.24 16.54 -10.73
CA TYR A 195 -7.42 16.64 -9.89
C TYR A 195 -8.65 16.47 -10.76
N LEU A 196 -9.72 15.93 -10.18
CA LEU A 196 -11.03 15.87 -10.81
C LEU A 196 -12.03 16.48 -9.87
N TYR A 197 -12.69 17.55 -10.31
CA TYR A 197 -13.79 18.17 -9.60
C TYR A 197 -15.10 17.54 -10.06
N ASP A 198 -15.73 16.81 -9.14
CA ASP A 198 -17.12 16.37 -9.19
C ASP A 198 -17.98 17.45 -8.52
N PRO A 199 -18.97 18.04 -9.21
CA PRO A 199 -19.82 19.09 -8.65
C PRO A 199 -20.68 18.63 -7.46
N GLU A 200 -20.88 17.32 -7.29
CA GLU A 200 -21.65 16.73 -6.19
C GLU A 200 -20.76 16.20 -5.06
N ASP A 201 -19.44 16.17 -5.24
CA ASP A 201 -18.45 15.89 -4.19
C ASP A 201 -17.52 17.10 -4.03
N PRO A 202 -17.85 18.03 -3.10
CA PRO A 202 -17.11 19.28 -2.92
C PRO A 202 -15.64 19.11 -2.52
N GLU A 203 -15.23 17.91 -2.09
CA GLU A 203 -13.86 17.60 -1.69
C GLU A 203 -13.04 16.94 -2.82
N SER A 204 -13.68 16.43 -3.87
CA SER A 204 -13.04 15.73 -5.01
C SER A 204 -11.94 16.57 -5.69
N GLY A 205 -12.19 17.87 -5.89
CA GLY A 205 -11.22 18.78 -6.50
C GLY A 205 -10.06 19.19 -5.58
N LYS A 206 -10.10 18.81 -4.29
CA LYS A 206 -9.06 19.17 -3.30
C LYS A 206 -7.99 18.10 -3.12
N LYS A 207 -8.24 16.87 -3.58
CA LYS A 207 -7.27 15.77 -3.52
C LYS A 207 -6.87 15.32 -4.92
N PRO A 208 -5.59 15.06 -5.18
CA PRO A 208 -5.14 14.65 -6.50
C PRO A 208 -5.63 13.24 -6.82
N LEU A 209 -6.29 13.10 -7.97
CA LEU A 209 -6.67 11.81 -8.55
C LEU A 209 -5.44 11.03 -9.02
N ILE A 210 -4.40 11.71 -9.52
CA ILE A 210 -3.09 11.12 -9.84
C ILE A 210 -2.00 12.10 -9.42
N SER A 211 -0.94 11.63 -8.76
CA SER A 211 0.31 12.37 -8.57
C SER A 211 1.51 11.53 -9.02
N TYR A 212 2.41 12.14 -9.77
CA TYR A 212 3.60 11.52 -10.34
C TYR A 212 4.79 12.47 -10.26
N LEU A 213 5.97 11.93 -10.00
CA LEU A 213 7.24 12.65 -9.93
C LEU A 213 8.29 11.84 -10.70
N ASP A 214 8.88 12.44 -11.75
CA ASP A 214 10.02 11.89 -12.48
C ASP A 214 11.29 12.61 -12.06
N SER A 215 12.33 11.86 -11.68
CA SER A 215 13.65 12.39 -11.30
C SER A 215 14.77 11.53 -11.89
N SER A 216 14.80 11.38 -13.22
CA SER A 216 15.83 10.59 -13.90
C SER A 216 16.40 11.30 -15.13
N SER A 217 17.73 11.29 -15.26
CA SER A 217 18.43 11.47 -16.54
C SER A 217 18.45 10.12 -17.27
N TYR A 218 18.24 10.10 -18.60
CA TYR A 218 18.60 9.06 -19.62
C TYR A 218 17.55 8.74 -20.72
N ARG A 219 18.08 8.14 -21.80
CA ARG A 219 17.63 8.07 -23.22
C ARG A 219 16.57 7.00 -23.52
N ILE A 220 15.82 7.22 -24.61
CA ILE A 220 14.91 6.25 -25.26
C ILE A 220 15.73 5.12 -25.93
N MET A 221 15.32 3.85 -25.75
CA MET A 221 15.88 2.71 -26.49
C MET A 221 15.48 2.77 -27.97
N LYS A 222 16.45 2.67 -28.88
CA LYS A 222 16.20 2.48 -30.32
C LYS A 222 15.45 1.16 -30.52
N ASN A 223 14.39 1.20 -31.32
CA ASN A 223 13.61 0.08 -31.87
C ASN A 223 12.35 -0.38 -31.13
N ALA A 224 11.76 0.42 -30.24
CA ALA A 224 10.36 0.20 -29.86
C ALA A 224 9.43 0.84 -30.90
N GLU A 225 9.14 0.12 -31.98
CA GLU A 225 7.95 0.35 -32.81
C GLU A 225 6.69 -0.06 -32.02
N VAL A 226 6.27 0.77 -31.07
CA VAL A 226 4.89 0.76 -30.57
C VAL A 226 4.46 2.21 -30.35
N GLY A 227 3.95 2.83 -31.40
CA GLY A 227 3.33 4.16 -31.31
C GLY A 227 1.86 4.03 -30.86
N PRO A 228 1.36 4.86 -29.93
CA PRO A 228 -0.07 4.99 -29.72
C PRO A 228 -0.70 5.82 -30.85
N GLN A 229 -1.64 5.19 -31.55
CA GLN A 229 -2.59 5.80 -32.49
C GLN A 229 -3.65 6.60 -31.71
N VAL A 230 -4.06 7.76 -32.24
CA VAL A 230 -5.35 8.40 -31.88
C VAL A 230 -6.29 8.12 -33.04
N GLY A 231 -7.58 7.90 -32.82
CA GLY A 231 -8.53 7.77 -33.92
C GLY A 231 -9.94 7.79 -33.41
N THR A 232 -10.72 8.79 -33.82
CA THR A 232 -12.18 8.66 -33.83
C THR A 232 -12.54 7.75 -35.01
N SER A 233 -12.71 6.46 -34.74
CA SER A 233 -13.55 5.66 -35.62
C SER A 233 -14.61 4.99 -34.77
N GLY A 234 -15.73 5.70 -34.59
CA GLY A 234 -16.99 4.99 -34.65
C GLY A 234 -17.15 4.44 -36.07
N SER A 235 -17.81 3.29 -36.19
CA SER A 235 -18.74 3.19 -37.32
C SER A 235 -19.67 4.41 -37.27
N ALA A 236 -20.26 4.77 -38.39
CA ALA A 236 -20.98 6.02 -38.60
C ALA A 236 -22.13 6.35 -37.62
N ASP A 237 -22.38 5.56 -36.57
CA ASP A 237 -23.57 5.69 -35.72
C ASP A 237 -23.32 5.79 -34.19
N ILE A 238 -22.06 5.84 -33.70
CA ILE A 238 -21.81 6.06 -32.26
C ILE A 238 -20.80 7.18 -32.04
N GLN A 239 -21.33 8.39 -31.84
CA GLN A 239 -20.60 9.59 -31.41
C GLN A 239 -20.02 9.38 -30.00
N PRO A 240 -18.72 9.57 -29.73
CA PRO A 240 -18.21 9.63 -28.36
C PRO A 240 -18.78 10.87 -27.66
N GLN A 241 -19.58 10.69 -26.60
CA GLN A 241 -20.43 11.74 -26.00
C GLN A 241 -19.72 12.66 -24.99
N VAL A 242 -18.39 12.66 -24.90
CA VAL A 242 -17.62 13.51 -23.99
C VAL A 242 -17.00 14.67 -24.75
N ALA A 243 -17.64 15.84 -24.68
CA ALA A 243 -17.14 17.09 -25.26
C ALA A 243 -16.26 17.84 -24.26
N PHE A 244 -15.00 18.09 -24.61
CA PHE A 244 -14.10 18.93 -23.81
C PHE A 244 -14.32 20.40 -24.19
N GLY A 245 -14.76 21.21 -23.22
CA GLY A 245 -14.97 22.65 -23.36
C GLY A 245 -14.10 23.46 -22.41
N GLY A 246 -13.79 24.69 -22.82
CA GLY A 246 -13.22 25.72 -21.94
C GLY A 246 -11.84 25.41 -21.39
N ILE A 247 -10.89 25.02 -22.25
CA ILE A 247 -9.51 24.75 -21.82
C ILE A 247 -8.86 26.05 -21.34
N LYS A 248 -8.39 26.06 -20.10
CA LYS A 248 -7.67 27.20 -19.50
C LYS A 248 -6.25 26.77 -19.09
N VAL A 249 -5.29 27.67 -19.28
CA VAL A 249 -3.88 27.46 -18.93
C VAL A 249 -3.42 28.59 -18.01
N TYR A 250 -2.89 28.24 -16.83
CA TYR A 250 -2.41 29.20 -15.83
C TYR A 250 -0.93 28.98 -15.49
N PRO A 251 -0.16 30.05 -15.20
CA PRO A 251 1.15 29.95 -14.57
C PRO A 251 1.04 29.62 -13.06
N PHE A 252 2.08 29.00 -12.49
CA PHE A 252 2.06 28.51 -11.10
C PHE A 252 2.00 29.59 -10.03
N SER A 253 2.48 30.80 -10.32
CA SER A 253 2.37 31.93 -9.39
C SER A 253 0.93 32.13 -8.91
N ASP A 254 -0.03 31.72 -9.76
CA ASP A 254 -1.45 31.84 -9.48
C ASP A 254 -1.97 30.66 -8.63
N TRP A 255 -1.17 29.61 -8.41
CA TRP A 255 -1.54 28.41 -7.65
C TRP A 255 -2.00 28.74 -6.24
N ASP A 256 -1.27 29.58 -5.50
CA ASP A 256 -1.67 29.94 -4.14
C ASP A 256 -2.99 30.70 -4.10
N SER A 257 -3.34 31.40 -5.19
CA SER A 257 -4.64 32.06 -5.36
C SER A 257 -5.74 31.13 -5.88
N LEU A 258 -5.38 30.02 -6.53
CA LEU A 258 -6.27 29.04 -7.16
C LEU A 258 -6.48 27.76 -6.33
N LYS A 259 -5.62 27.47 -5.35
CA LYS A 259 -5.74 26.32 -4.43
C LYS A 259 -6.96 26.44 -3.52
N GLU A 260 -7.33 27.67 -3.17
CA GLU A 260 -8.48 27.97 -2.31
C GLU A 260 -9.75 28.28 -3.12
N LYS A 261 -9.62 28.61 -4.40
CA LYS A 261 -10.76 28.88 -5.28
C LYS A 261 -11.24 27.58 -5.92
N ARG A 262 -12.51 27.23 -5.66
CA ARG A 262 -13.20 26.18 -6.42
C ARG A 262 -13.19 26.56 -7.90
N PRO A 263 -12.84 25.66 -8.83
CA PRO A 263 -13.10 25.91 -10.24
C PRO A 263 -14.61 26.17 -10.39
N SER A 264 -14.99 27.32 -10.94
CA SER A 264 -16.38 27.55 -11.30
C SER A 264 -16.66 26.70 -12.53
N ALA A 265 -17.60 25.76 -12.44
CA ALA A 265 -18.13 25.10 -13.61
C ALA A 265 -18.62 26.21 -14.55
N SER A 266 -17.99 26.37 -15.72
CA SER A 266 -18.63 27.16 -16.77
C SER A 266 -19.94 26.45 -17.10
N PRO A 267 -21.09 27.13 -17.06
CA PRO A 267 -22.36 26.50 -17.33
C PRO A 267 -22.37 26.07 -18.80
N VAL A 268 -22.20 24.77 -19.04
CA VAL A 268 -22.74 24.17 -20.26
C VAL A 268 -24.24 24.17 -20.05
N LEU A 269 -24.94 25.09 -20.73
CA LEU A 269 -26.39 25.20 -20.66
C LEU A 269 -27.01 23.83 -20.98
N PRO A 270 -27.75 23.19 -20.05
CA PRO A 270 -28.44 21.96 -20.37
C PRO A 270 -29.55 22.27 -21.39
N ALA A 271 -29.63 21.45 -22.44
CA ALA A 271 -30.80 21.45 -23.30
C ALA A 271 -32.02 21.08 -22.44
N ALA A 272 -32.98 21.99 -22.37
CA ALA A 272 -34.17 21.87 -21.52
C ALA A 272 -34.95 20.58 -21.80
N ARG A 273 -35.24 19.82 -20.74
CA ARG A 273 -36.40 18.91 -20.70
C ARG A 273 -37.16 19.08 -19.37
N PRO A 274 -38.49 18.97 -19.41
CA PRO A 274 -39.36 19.51 -18.36
C PRO A 274 -39.35 18.62 -17.11
N SER A 275 -39.45 19.29 -15.96
CA SER A 275 -39.58 18.65 -14.65
C SER A 275 -40.90 17.90 -14.53
N SER A 276 -40.86 16.68 -14.00
CA SER A 276 -41.95 16.17 -13.18
C SER A 276 -41.43 16.03 -11.76
N ALA A 277 -41.95 16.87 -10.87
CA ALA A 277 -41.72 16.76 -9.45
C ALA A 277 -42.52 15.56 -8.92
N ALA A 278 -41.81 14.61 -8.30
CA ALA A 278 -42.41 13.66 -7.38
C ALA A 278 -41.51 13.57 -6.14
N ALA A 279 -42.12 13.98 -5.02
CA ALA A 279 -41.82 13.76 -3.61
C ALA A 279 -40.43 13.22 -3.18
N LEU A 280 -39.86 13.92 -2.19
CA LEU A 280 -38.85 13.42 -1.25
C LEU A 280 -39.35 12.11 -0.59
N ALA A 281 -38.91 10.97 -1.13
CA ALA A 281 -38.83 9.71 -0.41
C ALA A 281 -37.36 9.48 -0.06
N GLY A 282 -37.07 9.11 1.19
CA GLY A 282 -35.71 8.76 1.62
C GLY A 282 -35.13 7.73 0.65
N SER A 283 -33.88 7.93 0.22
CA SER A 283 -33.21 6.98 -0.66
C SER A 283 -33.22 5.60 0.01
N GLU A 284 -33.95 4.65 -0.57
CA GLU A 284 -33.94 3.25 -0.11
C GLU A 284 -32.50 2.74 -0.23
N GLN A 285 -31.79 2.62 0.90
CA GLN A 285 -30.46 2.04 0.92
C GLN A 285 -30.58 0.55 0.63
N ALA A 286 -30.05 0.11 -0.52
CA ALA A 286 -30.12 -1.28 -0.93
C ALA A 286 -29.40 -2.20 0.06
N LEU A 287 -29.95 -3.41 0.27
CA LEU A 287 -29.30 -4.47 1.05
C LEU A 287 -27.96 -4.85 0.41
N VAL A 288 -26.87 -4.66 1.17
CA VAL A 288 -25.49 -4.92 0.78
C VAL A 288 -24.67 -5.49 1.93
N MET A 289 -23.62 -6.23 1.59
CA MET A 289 -22.67 -6.82 2.54
C MET A 289 -21.24 -6.49 2.10
N PRO A 290 -20.27 -6.45 3.03
CA PRO A 290 -18.87 -6.26 2.65
C PRO A 290 -18.34 -7.45 1.85
N SER A 291 -17.34 -7.19 1.01
CA SER A 291 -16.72 -8.11 0.05
C SER A 291 -16.08 -9.35 0.70
N VAL A 292 -15.79 -9.31 2.01
CA VAL A 292 -15.36 -10.50 2.78
C VAL A 292 -16.44 -11.60 2.81
N PHE A 293 -17.71 -11.23 2.62
CA PHE A 293 -18.78 -12.17 2.29
C PHE A 293 -18.88 -12.29 0.77
N SER A 294 -18.33 -13.36 0.23
CA SER A 294 -18.41 -13.73 -1.18
C SER A 294 -18.40 -15.26 -1.32
N ASP A 295 -18.72 -15.75 -2.53
CA ASP A 295 -18.67 -17.19 -2.81
C ASP A 295 -17.27 -17.76 -2.50
N GLY A 296 -17.23 -19.00 -1.99
CA GLY A 296 -15.97 -19.68 -1.66
C GLY A 296 -15.33 -19.23 -0.34
N MET A 297 -16.04 -18.48 0.50
CA MET A 297 -15.53 -18.00 1.79
C MET A 297 -15.39 -19.10 2.85
N VAL A 298 -14.60 -18.81 3.88
CA VAL A 298 -14.47 -19.66 5.09
C VAL A 298 -14.87 -18.86 6.32
N LEU A 299 -15.88 -19.32 7.05
CA LEU A 299 -16.30 -18.77 8.33
C LEU A 299 -15.62 -19.54 9.48
N GLN A 300 -15.28 -18.84 10.57
CA GLN A 300 -14.59 -19.46 11.69
C GLN A 300 -15.48 -20.45 12.46
N ARG A 301 -14.99 -21.68 12.63
CA ARG A 301 -15.63 -22.73 13.44
C ARG A 301 -15.47 -22.46 14.94
N ASN A 302 -16.35 -23.07 15.73
CA ASN A 302 -16.30 -23.13 17.19
C ASN A 302 -16.24 -21.76 17.90
N LYS A 303 -16.65 -20.71 17.18
CA LYS A 303 -16.90 -19.36 17.68
C LYS A 303 -18.22 -18.87 17.11
N ALA A 304 -18.83 -17.90 17.77
CA ALA A 304 -20.00 -17.23 17.21
C ALA A 304 -19.63 -16.63 15.84
N ILE A 305 -20.59 -16.61 14.90
CA ILE A 305 -20.35 -16.19 13.52
C ILE A 305 -21.14 -14.90 13.26
N PRO A 306 -20.48 -13.72 13.32
CA PRO A 306 -21.10 -12.46 12.99
C PRO A 306 -21.38 -12.37 11.49
N VAL A 307 -22.60 -12.01 11.13
CA VAL A 307 -23.00 -11.71 9.75
C VAL A 307 -23.61 -10.32 9.76
N TRP A 308 -23.07 -9.40 8.96
CA TRP A 308 -23.46 -7.99 8.98
C TRP A 308 -23.52 -7.37 7.58
N GLY A 309 -24.20 -6.24 7.51
CA GLY A 309 -24.33 -5.48 6.27
C GLY A 309 -25.00 -4.12 6.49
N LYS A 310 -25.40 -3.52 5.37
CA LYS A 310 -26.20 -2.29 5.34
C LYS A 310 -27.53 -2.58 4.62
N GLY A 311 -28.55 -1.77 4.91
CA GLY A 311 -29.89 -1.90 4.33
C GLY A 311 -30.74 -0.69 4.67
N ALA A 312 -32.03 -0.71 4.32
CA ALA A 312 -32.94 0.39 4.62
C ALA A 312 -33.41 0.32 6.08
N ASP A 313 -33.49 1.45 6.78
CA ASP A 313 -33.92 1.46 8.18
C ASP A 313 -35.31 0.86 8.39
N GLY A 314 -35.45 0.06 9.46
CA GLY A 314 -36.68 -0.67 9.75
C GLY A 314 -36.91 -1.93 8.89
N GLU A 315 -36.07 -2.19 7.89
CA GLU A 315 -36.11 -3.43 7.11
C GLU A 315 -35.79 -4.64 8.00
N ARG A 316 -36.60 -5.70 7.89
CA ARG A 316 -36.30 -6.99 8.51
C ARG A 316 -35.32 -7.76 7.64
N VAL A 317 -34.22 -8.24 8.24
CA VAL A 317 -33.21 -9.07 7.59
C VAL A 317 -33.22 -10.45 8.22
N THR A 318 -33.34 -11.49 7.40
CA THR A 318 -33.25 -12.90 7.82
C THR A 318 -31.97 -13.51 7.26
N VAL A 319 -31.19 -14.16 8.11
CA VAL A 319 -29.93 -14.83 7.74
C VAL A 319 -30.08 -16.32 7.98
N ARG A 320 -29.70 -17.13 7.00
CA ARG A 320 -29.68 -18.60 7.08
C ARG A 320 -28.33 -19.17 6.68
N LEU A 321 -27.82 -20.10 7.48
CA LEU A 321 -26.56 -20.81 7.24
C LEU A 321 -26.58 -22.13 8.03
N ALA A 322 -26.17 -23.24 7.40
CA ALA A 322 -26.00 -24.53 8.08
C ALA A 322 -27.19 -24.95 8.97
N GLY A 323 -28.42 -24.78 8.47
CA GLY A 323 -29.65 -25.09 9.22
C GLY A 323 -30.06 -24.07 10.29
N GLN A 324 -29.23 -23.07 10.60
CA GLN A 324 -29.59 -21.96 11.46
C GLN A 324 -30.41 -20.91 10.71
N GLN A 325 -31.32 -20.25 11.43
CA GLN A 325 -32.01 -19.04 10.98
C GLN A 325 -31.99 -18.00 12.11
N LYS A 326 -31.60 -16.77 11.78
CA LYS A 326 -31.70 -15.61 12.69
C LYS A 326 -32.32 -14.43 11.95
N GLU A 327 -33.02 -13.58 12.70
CA GLU A 327 -33.65 -12.37 12.19
C GLU A 327 -33.15 -11.16 12.96
N THR A 328 -33.06 -10.02 12.28
CA THR A 328 -32.76 -8.71 12.86
C THR A 328 -33.50 -7.61 12.11
N THR A 329 -33.39 -6.39 12.60
CA THR A 329 -33.93 -5.20 11.95
C THR A 329 -32.80 -4.21 11.73
N VAL A 330 -32.76 -3.62 10.54
CA VAL A 330 -31.81 -2.56 10.21
C VAL A 330 -32.05 -1.34 11.09
N LYS A 331 -30.97 -0.82 11.69
CA LYS A 331 -30.94 0.41 12.48
C LYS A 331 -29.72 1.25 12.06
N ASP A 332 -29.94 2.54 11.84
CA ASP A 332 -28.92 3.50 11.39
C ASP A 332 -28.19 3.02 10.12
N GLY A 333 -28.94 2.46 9.18
CA GLY A 333 -28.48 1.90 7.91
C GLY A 333 -27.64 0.62 8.05
N LYS A 334 -27.57 0.01 9.24
CA LYS A 334 -26.72 -1.16 9.53
C LYS A 334 -27.54 -2.28 10.17
N TRP A 335 -27.11 -3.51 9.92
CA TRP A 335 -27.67 -4.68 10.59
C TRP A 335 -26.58 -5.70 10.87
N MET A 336 -26.81 -6.51 11.89
CA MET A 336 -25.96 -7.64 12.24
C MET A 336 -26.80 -8.72 12.93
N VAL A 337 -26.45 -9.97 12.67
CA VAL A 337 -26.84 -11.13 13.47
C VAL A 337 -25.58 -11.85 13.94
N GLU A 338 -25.70 -12.57 15.04
CA GLU A 338 -24.68 -13.51 15.49
C GLU A 338 -25.29 -14.92 15.42
N LEU A 339 -24.74 -15.75 14.53
CA LEU A 339 -25.11 -17.16 14.43
C LEU A 339 -24.33 -17.95 15.50
N ALA A 340 -24.94 -19.03 16.00
CA ALA A 340 -24.31 -19.88 16.99
C ALA A 340 -23.05 -20.57 16.42
N PRO A 341 -22.06 -20.92 17.27
CA PRO A 341 -20.91 -21.69 16.86
C PRO A 341 -21.28 -22.96 16.07
N GLN A 342 -20.44 -23.31 15.10
CA GLN A 342 -20.58 -24.49 14.27
C GLN A 342 -19.25 -25.23 14.20
N GLU A 343 -19.33 -26.55 14.14
CA GLU A 343 -18.18 -27.40 13.81
C GLU A 343 -17.74 -27.18 12.35
N ALA A 344 -16.55 -27.67 12.02
CA ALA A 344 -16.05 -27.58 10.64
C ALA A 344 -16.96 -28.36 9.67
N GLY A 345 -17.16 -27.82 8.47
CA GLY A 345 -17.98 -28.47 7.45
C GLY A 345 -18.32 -27.58 6.26
N GLY A 346 -19.25 -28.06 5.45
CA GLY A 346 -19.68 -27.43 4.20
C GLY A 346 -19.43 -28.34 2.99
N PRO A 347 -19.63 -27.83 1.76
CA PRO A 347 -20.08 -26.47 1.46
C PRO A 347 -21.54 -26.21 1.85
N TYR A 348 -21.80 -25.02 2.39
CA TYR A 348 -23.13 -24.50 2.68
C TYR A 348 -23.49 -23.34 1.75
N GLU A 349 -24.75 -22.91 1.83
CA GLU A 349 -25.18 -21.61 1.31
C GLU A 349 -25.45 -20.65 2.48
N LEU A 350 -24.89 -19.44 2.42
CA LEU A 350 -25.32 -18.33 3.27
C LEU A 350 -26.38 -17.53 2.51
N VAL A 351 -27.60 -17.49 3.05
CA VAL A 351 -28.70 -16.71 2.47
C VAL A 351 -29.03 -15.54 3.38
N VAL A 352 -29.01 -14.33 2.83
CA VAL A 352 -29.42 -13.09 3.50
C VAL A 352 -30.60 -12.50 2.77
N GLN A 353 -31.77 -12.54 3.41
CA GLN A 353 -33.04 -12.11 2.86
C GLN A 353 -33.46 -10.78 3.49
N GLY A 354 -33.58 -9.73 2.68
CA GLY A 354 -34.26 -8.48 3.04
C GLY A 354 -35.70 -8.46 2.52
N LYS A 355 -36.32 -7.28 2.50
CA LYS A 355 -37.71 -7.08 2.05
C LYS A 355 -37.86 -7.27 0.53
N GLN A 356 -36.94 -6.72 -0.26
CA GLN A 356 -37.01 -6.72 -1.73
C GLN A 356 -35.88 -7.52 -2.41
N LYS A 357 -34.83 -7.87 -1.66
CA LYS A 357 -33.60 -8.46 -2.22
C LYS A 357 -33.16 -9.67 -1.39
N GLN A 358 -32.72 -10.71 -2.08
CA GLN A 358 -32.02 -11.85 -1.49
C GLN A 358 -30.57 -11.85 -1.97
N LEU A 359 -29.62 -11.96 -1.05
CA LEU A 359 -28.22 -12.26 -1.33
C LEU A 359 -27.98 -13.73 -1.01
N THR A 360 -27.36 -14.47 -1.92
CA THR A 360 -27.02 -15.88 -1.72
C THR A 360 -25.54 -16.05 -2.03
N PHE A 361 -24.78 -16.54 -1.06
CA PHE A 361 -23.38 -16.87 -1.19
C PHE A 361 -23.21 -18.39 -1.15
N LYS A 362 -22.50 -18.93 -2.13
CA LYS A 362 -22.33 -20.37 -2.33
C LYS A 362 -20.94 -20.82 -1.94
N ASP A 363 -20.77 -22.12 -1.80
CA ASP A 363 -19.48 -22.74 -1.46
C ASP A 363 -18.89 -22.16 -0.16
N VAL A 364 -19.75 -22.00 0.84
CA VAL A 364 -19.36 -21.46 2.15
C VAL A 364 -18.86 -22.60 3.02
N LEU A 365 -17.59 -22.54 3.41
CA LEU A 365 -16.99 -23.49 4.34
C LEU A 365 -17.01 -22.93 5.77
N ILE A 366 -17.06 -23.82 6.75
CA ILE A 366 -16.82 -23.51 8.16
C ILE A 366 -15.52 -24.21 8.55
N GLY A 367 -14.55 -23.45 9.06
CA GLY A 367 -13.18 -23.93 9.28
C GLY A 367 -12.35 -22.95 10.10
N GLU A 368 -11.03 -22.90 9.88
CA GLU A 368 -10.13 -21.97 10.55
C GLU A 368 -9.91 -20.72 9.71
N VAL A 369 -9.94 -19.53 10.31
CA VAL A 369 -9.74 -18.27 9.61
C VAL A 369 -8.58 -17.50 10.24
N TRP A 370 -7.52 -17.26 9.48
CA TRP A 370 -6.34 -16.53 9.94
C TRP A 370 -6.12 -15.24 9.15
N VAL A 371 -5.88 -14.14 9.88
CA VAL A 371 -5.47 -12.87 9.26
C VAL A 371 -3.95 -12.81 9.18
N LEU A 372 -3.44 -12.60 7.98
CA LEU A 372 -2.02 -12.51 7.67
C LEU A 372 -1.65 -11.03 7.45
N SER A 373 -0.91 -10.43 8.37
CA SER A 373 -0.66 -8.99 8.38
C SER A 373 0.81 -8.63 8.64
N GLY A 374 1.11 -7.33 8.56
CA GLY A 374 2.46 -6.80 8.64
C GLY A 374 2.94 -6.25 7.29
N GLN A 375 4.19 -6.55 6.92
CA GLN A 375 4.83 -5.95 5.74
C GLN A 375 5.27 -6.93 4.66
N SER A 376 6.26 -6.53 3.86
CA SER A 376 6.71 -7.18 2.63
C SER A 376 7.08 -8.66 2.81
N ASN A 377 7.60 -9.09 3.96
CA ASN A 377 7.90 -10.51 4.19
C ASN A 377 6.65 -11.37 4.44
N MET A 378 5.57 -10.80 4.98
CA MET A 378 4.25 -11.43 4.97
C MET A 378 3.57 -11.30 3.60
N GLN A 379 3.74 -10.17 2.90
CA GLN A 379 3.16 -9.94 1.57
C GLN A 379 3.82 -10.78 0.46
N TYR A 380 5.04 -11.28 0.69
CA TYR A 380 5.90 -11.85 -0.35
C TYR A 380 5.23 -13.01 -1.07
N LEU A 381 5.13 -12.92 -2.39
CA LEU A 381 4.33 -13.82 -3.21
C LEU A 381 5.03 -15.16 -3.46
N MET A 382 4.27 -16.26 -3.44
CA MET A 382 4.76 -17.61 -3.73
C MET A 382 5.55 -17.71 -5.04
N LYS A 383 5.09 -17.06 -6.12
CA LYS A 383 5.78 -17.09 -7.42
C LYS A 383 7.23 -16.56 -7.39
N ASN A 384 7.59 -15.81 -6.35
CA ASN A 384 8.93 -15.24 -6.18
C ASN A 384 9.87 -16.11 -5.30
N ILE A 385 9.36 -17.18 -4.68
CA ILE A 385 10.05 -17.91 -3.58
C ILE A 385 9.89 -19.41 -3.61
N ALA A 386 8.81 -19.92 -4.20
CA ALA A 386 8.47 -21.32 -4.13
C ALA A 386 9.31 -22.11 -5.14
N ASP A 387 9.57 -23.39 -4.81
CA ASP A 387 9.84 -24.36 -5.85
C ASP A 387 8.62 -24.37 -6.79
N PRO A 388 8.80 -24.29 -8.12
CA PRO A 388 7.70 -24.46 -9.06
C PRO A 388 6.80 -25.68 -8.76
N GLU A 389 7.33 -26.72 -8.12
CA GLU A 389 6.55 -27.88 -7.67
C GLU A 389 5.56 -27.56 -6.55
N ASP A 390 5.95 -26.78 -5.53
CA ASP A 390 5.04 -26.41 -4.44
C ASP A 390 3.81 -25.64 -4.98
N ILE A 391 3.99 -24.84 -6.06
CA ILE A 391 2.89 -24.17 -6.77
C ILE A 391 2.09 -25.15 -7.63
N ARG A 392 2.74 -26.05 -8.37
CA ARG A 392 2.04 -27.03 -9.22
C ARG A 392 1.15 -27.97 -8.40
N GLN A 393 1.60 -28.35 -7.21
CA GLN A 393 0.86 -29.24 -6.30
C GLN A 393 -0.23 -28.53 -5.50
N ALA A 394 -0.28 -27.19 -5.55
CA ALA A 394 -1.28 -26.41 -4.83
C ALA A 394 -2.67 -26.59 -5.46
N ASN A 395 -3.41 -27.64 -5.06
CA ASN A 395 -4.75 -27.93 -5.53
C ASN A 395 -5.62 -28.46 -4.39
N ASP A 396 -5.88 -27.60 -3.40
CA ASP A 396 -6.70 -27.89 -2.23
C ASP A 396 -7.88 -26.92 -2.17
N ASN A 397 -9.08 -27.43 -2.46
CA ASN A 397 -10.30 -26.63 -2.46
C ASN A 397 -10.75 -26.25 -1.04
N GLU A 398 -10.19 -26.82 0.02
CA GLU A 398 -10.51 -26.45 1.39
C GLU A 398 -9.54 -25.43 1.98
N ILE A 399 -8.51 -25.03 1.22
CA ILE A 399 -7.74 -23.81 1.50
C ILE A 399 -8.31 -22.68 0.66
N ARG A 400 -8.76 -21.60 1.32
CA ARG A 400 -9.33 -20.42 0.66
C ARG A 400 -8.51 -19.18 0.96
N LEU A 401 -8.28 -18.39 -0.09
CA LEU A 401 -7.36 -17.26 -0.10
C LEU A 401 -8.14 -15.97 -0.37
N PHE A 402 -8.02 -14.99 0.52
CA PHE A 402 -8.57 -13.66 0.36
C PHE A 402 -7.45 -12.64 0.43
N THR A 403 -7.32 -11.76 -0.56
CA THR A 403 -6.27 -10.73 -0.58
C THR A 403 -6.88 -9.34 -0.58
N SER A 404 -6.51 -8.53 0.42
CA SER A 404 -6.77 -7.09 0.41
C SER A 404 -5.77 -6.38 -0.48
N ARG A 405 -6.27 -5.68 -1.50
CA ARG A 405 -5.46 -4.80 -2.38
C ARG A 405 -5.72 -3.31 -2.15
N THR A 406 -6.53 -2.97 -1.16
CA THR A 406 -6.97 -1.60 -0.91
C THR A 406 -5.82 -0.72 -0.44
N ASN A 407 -5.77 0.51 -0.96
CA ASN A 407 -4.75 1.49 -0.57
C ASN A 407 -5.08 2.12 0.78
N MET A 408 -4.13 2.89 1.30
CA MET A 408 -4.22 3.63 2.56
C MET A 408 -5.40 4.60 2.62
N THR A 409 -6.10 4.68 3.77
CA THR A 409 -7.19 5.63 3.98
C THR A 409 -7.13 6.33 5.33
N GLU A 410 -7.45 7.63 5.37
CA GLU A 410 -7.49 8.40 6.61
C GLU A 410 -8.66 8.00 7.53
N GLN A 411 -9.74 7.48 6.94
CA GLN A 411 -10.93 7.05 7.66
C GLN A 411 -11.14 5.54 7.53
N PRO A 412 -11.62 4.86 8.58
CA PRO A 412 -11.98 3.45 8.51
C PRO A 412 -12.92 3.17 7.35
N MET A 413 -12.53 2.20 6.52
CA MET A 413 -13.40 1.71 5.46
C MET A 413 -14.44 0.76 6.04
N TRP A 414 -15.61 0.72 5.40
CA TRP A 414 -16.65 -0.24 5.74
C TRP A 414 -16.48 -1.58 4.99
N ASP A 415 -15.65 -1.60 3.95
CA ASP A 415 -15.41 -2.73 3.06
C ASP A 415 -13.95 -2.75 2.57
N ILE A 416 -13.52 -3.87 2.00
CA ILE A 416 -12.29 -4.05 1.22
C ILE A 416 -12.71 -4.21 -0.26
N PRO A 417 -12.80 -3.12 -1.05
CA PRO A 417 -13.27 -3.19 -2.42
C PRO A 417 -12.41 -4.11 -3.28
N GLY A 418 -13.08 -5.01 -4.03
CA GLY A 418 -12.43 -5.95 -4.93
C GLY A 418 -11.76 -7.14 -4.24
N GLY A 419 -11.92 -7.29 -2.93
CA GLY A 419 -11.56 -8.52 -2.23
C GLY A 419 -12.50 -9.67 -2.63
N ASN A 420 -11.93 -10.83 -2.92
CA ASN A 420 -12.70 -12.03 -3.21
C ASN A 420 -11.97 -13.28 -2.75
N TRP A 421 -12.73 -14.27 -2.27
CA TRP A 421 -12.19 -15.57 -1.89
C TRP A 421 -11.88 -16.40 -3.14
N LYS A 422 -10.77 -17.14 -3.09
CA LYS A 422 -10.34 -18.07 -4.14
C LYS A 422 -9.90 -19.39 -3.52
N ALA A 423 -10.24 -20.50 -4.15
CA ALA A 423 -9.64 -21.81 -3.82
C ALA A 423 -8.11 -21.75 -3.97
N ALA A 424 -7.37 -22.57 -3.24
CA ALA A 424 -5.95 -22.77 -3.46
C ALA A 424 -5.72 -23.64 -4.70
N THR A 425 -5.43 -22.97 -5.80
CA THR A 425 -5.07 -23.53 -7.11
C THR A 425 -3.66 -23.04 -7.45
N PRO A 426 -2.96 -23.63 -8.45
CA PRO A 426 -1.63 -23.16 -8.81
C PRO A 426 -1.63 -21.66 -9.17
N ALA A 427 -2.66 -21.19 -9.87
CA ALA A 427 -2.80 -19.80 -10.28
C ALA A 427 -3.05 -18.83 -9.11
N SER A 428 -3.92 -19.19 -8.17
CA SER A 428 -4.24 -18.33 -7.02
C SER A 428 -3.12 -18.33 -5.98
N VAL A 429 -2.49 -19.49 -5.73
CA VAL A 429 -1.38 -19.61 -4.78
C VAL A 429 -0.14 -18.86 -5.25
N ALA A 430 0.18 -18.90 -6.55
CA ALA A 430 1.29 -18.13 -7.13
C ALA A 430 1.24 -16.63 -6.77
N GLU A 431 0.03 -16.07 -6.70
CA GLU A 431 -0.25 -14.65 -6.41
C GLU A 431 -0.62 -14.37 -4.93
N PHE A 432 -0.34 -15.32 -4.03
CA PHE A 432 -0.65 -15.21 -2.60
C PHE A 432 0.61 -15.16 -1.73
N SER A 433 0.46 -14.72 -0.48
CA SER A 433 1.51 -14.74 0.54
C SER A 433 2.11 -16.14 0.68
N GLY A 434 3.42 -16.29 0.47
CA GLY A 434 4.05 -17.60 0.62
C GLY A 434 4.17 -18.04 2.07
N THR A 435 4.56 -17.16 2.97
CA THR A 435 4.58 -17.47 4.42
C THR A 435 3.19 -17.89 4.89
N GLY A 436 2.17 -17.13 4.50
CA GLY A 436 0.78 -17.40 4.85
C GLY A 436 0.26 -18.70 4.25
N TYR A 437 0.56 -18.95 2.98
CA TYR A 437 0.16 -20.19 2.32
C TYR A 437 0.77 -21.42 2.99
N TYR A 438 2.09 -21.42 3.25
CA TYR A 438 2.73 -22.57 3.91
C TYR A 438 2.21 -22.78 5.34
N MET A 439 1.93 -21.70 6.09
CA MET A 439 1.25 -21.82 7.38
C MET A 439 -0.12 -22.48 7.23
N GLY A 440 -0.96 -22.02 6.30
CA GLY A 440 -2.29 -22.59 6.08
C GLY A 440 -2.25 -24.01 5.56
N LEU A 441 -1.27 -24.37 4.73
CA LEU A 441 -1.05 -25.72 4.23
C LEU A 441 -0.73 -26.68 5.38
N GLU A 442 0.16 -26.29 6.30
CA GLU A 442 0.45 -27.09 7.49
C GLU A 442 -0.76 -27.18 8.43
N LEU A 443 -1.49 -26.09 8.66
CA LEU A 443 -2.72 -26.15 9.46
C LEU A 443 -3.77 -27.07 8.83
N ARG A 444 -3.99 -26.98 7.51
CA ARG A 444 -4.92 -27.84 6.77
C ARG A 444 -4.54 -29.31 6.92
N LYS A 445 -3.25 -29.63 6.79
CA LYS A 445 -2.71 -30.98 6.94
C LYS A 445 -2.90 -31.53 8.36
N GLN A 446 -2.60 -30.74 9.39
CA GLN A 446 -2.60 -31.20 10.78
C GLN A 446 -4.01 -31.26 11.37
N LEU A 447 -4.87 -30.30 11.03
CA LEU A 447 -6.20 -30.18 11.63
C LEU A 447 -7.29 -30.93 10.87
N GLY A 448 -7.07 -31.24 9.58
CA GLY A 448 -8.04 -31.97 8.78
C GLY A 448 -9.30 -31.17 8.42
N VAL A 449 -9.29 -29.84 8.54
CA VAL A 449 -10.46 -28.96 8.33
C VAL A 449 -10.17 -27.82 7.36
N PRO A 450 -11.20 -27.17 6.76
CA PRO A 450 -11.00 -26.01 5.90
C PRO A 450 -10.21 -24.89 6.57
N VAL A 451 -9.40 -24.18 5.78
CA VAL A 451 -8.56 -23.06 6.23
C VAL A 451 -8.74 -21.86 5.30
N GLY A 452 -9.26 -20.76 5.84
CA GLY A 452 -9.32 -19.45 5.21
C GLY A 452 -8.14 -18.57 5.63
N LEU A 453 -7.47 -17.95 4.66
CA LEU A 453 -6.35 -17.05 4.87
C LEU A 453 -6.66 -15.66 4.30
N ILE A 454 -6.66 -14.64 5.16
CA ILE A 454 -6.94 -13.25 4.78
C ILE A 454 -5.62 -12.46 4.78
N ALA A 455 -5.04 -12.25 3.59
CA ALA A 455 -3.82 -11.48 3.41
C ALA A 455 -4.09 -9.97 3.37
N THR A 456 -3.54 -9.26 4.35
CA THR A 456 -3.65 -7.79 4.48
C THR A 456 -2.32 -7.05 4.36
N ALA A 457 -1.19 -7.75 4.50
CA ALA A 457 0.15 -7.15 4.60
C ALA A 457 0.55 -6.20 3.45
N VAL A 458 1.36 -5.18 3.78
CA VAL A 458 1.86 -4.15 2.84
C VAL A 458 3.33 -3.81 3.09
N GLY A 459 4.17 -3.95 2.07
CA GLY A 459 5.60 -3.66 2.10
C GLY A 459 5.96 -2.22 2.51
N GLY A 460 7.08 -2.08 3.23
CA GLY A 460 7.66 -0.78 3.59
C GLY A 460 6.92 -0.02 4.69
N THR A 461 6.13 -0.72 5.51
CA THR A 461 5.23 -0.08 6.47
C THR A 461 5.75 -0.17 7.89
N ASP A 462 5.48 0.87 8.66
CA ASP A 462 5.76 0.91 10.10
C ASP A 462 4.58 0.41 10.92
N ILE A 463 4.86 -0.11 12.12
CA ILE A 463 3.83 -0.64 13.02
C ILE A 463 2.71 0.38 13.34
N TYR A 464 3.02 1.68 13.46
CA TYR A 464 2.02 2.70 13.81
C TYR A 464 0.98 2.95 12.71
N MET A 465 1.21 2.51 11.47
CA MET A 465 0.22 2.58 10.38
C MET A 465 -0.91 1.56 10.55
N TRP A 466 -0.62 0.51 11.31
CA TRP A 466 -1.53 -0.59 11.65
C TRP A 466 -2.25 -0.38 12.99
N MET A 467 -2.07 0.81 13.59
CA MET A 467 -2.66 1.20 14.86
C MET A 467 -3.61 2.38 14.65
N ARG A 468 -4.69 2.43 15.43
CA ARG A 468 -5.54 3.62 15.50
C ARG A 468 -4.76 4.82 16.06
N GLN A 469 -5.12 6.02 15.62
CA GLN A 469 -4.32 7.22 15.84
C GLN A 469 -4.30 7.62 17.32
N ASP A 470 -5.41 7.42 18.02
CA ASP A 470 -5.52 7.58 19.46
C ASP A 470 -4.58 6.61 20.22
N ILE A 471 -4.51 5.35 19.80
CA ILE A 471 -3.62 4.35 20.40
C ILE A 471 -2.14 4.70 20.19
N VAL A 472 -1.77 5.21 19.00
CA VAL A 472 -0.40 5.68 18.75
C VAL A 472 -0.03 6.84 19.67
N LYS A 473 -0.95 7.79 19.88
CA LYS A 473 -0.77 8.91 20.80
C LYS A 473 -0.63 8.45 22.25
N GLU A 474 -1.50 7.54 22.70
CA GLU A 474 -1.47 6.96 24.04
C GLU A 474 -0.17 6.19 24.32
N ALA A 475 0.39 5.52 23.31
CA ALA A 475 1.68 4.84 23.41
C ALA A 475 2.89 5.79 23.49
N GLY A 476 2.67 7.10 23.46
CA GLY A 476 3.73 8.12 23.55
C GLY A 476 4.63 8.18 22.32
N PHE A 477 4.24 7.55 21.21
CA PHE A 477 5.03 7.52 19.98
C PHE A 477 4.78 8.76 19.15
N LYS A 478 5.83 9.55 18.94
CA LYS A 478 5.80 10.70 18.04
C LYS A 478 6.07 10.22 16.62
N ALA A 479 5.01 9.89 15.89
CA ALA A 479 5.10 9.62 14.46
C ALA A 479 5.73 10.83 13.75
N ASP A 480 6.72 10.58 12.89
CA ASP A 480 7.27 11.65 12.07
C ASP A 480 6.25 11.98 10.97
N PRO A 481 5.70 13.22 10.94
CA PRO A 481 4.67 13.61 9.99
C PRO A 481 5.15 13.57 8.53
N LYS A 482 6.46 13.46 8.29
CA LYS A 482 7.04 13.29 6.96
C LYS A 482 7.19 11.81 6.54
N ARG A 483 7.02 10.85 7.46
CA ARG A 483 7.47 9.45 7.27
C ARG A 483 6.38 8.42 7.03
N GLN A 484 5.13 8.69 7.42
CA GLN A 484 3.86 8.05 7.01
C GLN A 484 2.81 8.41 8.07
N LEU A 485 1.53 8.58 7.71
CA LEU A 485 0.50 8.92 8.69
C LEU A 485 0.04 7.66 9.45
N PRO A 486 -0.17 7.75 10.79
CA PRO A 486 -0.80 6.69 11.56
C PRO A 486 -2.15 6.23 10.99
N SER A 487 -2.54 5.00 11.31
CA SER A 487 -3.86 4.41 11.03
C SER A 487 -4.23 4.16 9.58
N LEU A 488 -3.46 4.66 8.62
CA LEU A 488 -3.81 4.55 7.20
C LEU A 488 -4.10 3.13 6.73
N LEU A 489 -3.35 2.14 7.22
CA LEU A 489 -3.53 0.73 6.86
C LEU A 489 -4.49 0.00 7.78
N TYR A 490 -4.51 0.35 9.06
CA TYR A 490 -5.55 -0.10 9.98
C TYR A 490 -6.94 0.18 9.40
N ASN A 491 -7.17 1.43 9.00
CA ASN A 491 -8.44 1.91 8.47
C ASN A 491 -8.83 1.22 7.15
N ALA A 492 -7.86 1.01 6.27
CA ALA A 492 -8.11 0.46 4.94
C ALA A 492 -8.25 -1.07 4.91
N ARG A 493 -7.59 -1.78 5.82
CA ARG A 493 -7.39 -3.24 5.70
C ARG A 493 -7.78 -4.06 6.91
N ILE A 494 -7.85 -3.47 8.09
CA ILE A 494 -8.14 -4.17 9.35
C ILE A 494 -9.53 -3.82 9.87
N ALA A 495 -9.85 -2.54 9.97
CA ALA A 495 -11.17 -2.06 10.35
C ALA A 495 -12.33 -2.67 9.53
N PRO A 496 -12.25 -2.76 8.18
CA PRO A 496 -13.34 -3.35 7.39
C PRO A 496 -13.50 -4.87 7.55
N LEU A 497 -12.53 -5.57 8.16
CA LEU A 497 -12.67 -6.99 8.48
C LEU A 497 -13.43 -7.21 9.80
N GLN A 498 -13.55 -6.20 10.64
CA GLN A 498 -14.19 -6.36 11.95
C GLN A 498 -15.72 -6.31 11.77
N PRO A 499 -16.50 -7.22 12.37
CA PRO A 499 -16.10 -8.23 13.36
C PRO A 499 -16.04 -9.68 12.81
N TYR A 500 -15.49 -9.94 11.62
CA TYR A 500 -15.35 -11.30 11.08
C TYR A 500 -14.68 -12.22 12.11
N ALA A 501 -15.30 -13.34 12.44
CA ALA A 501 -14.72 -14.26 13.42
C ALA A 501 -13.42 -14.88 12.88
N ILE A 502 -12.39 -14.98 13.72
CA ILE A 502 -11.04 -15.46 13.35
C ILE A 502 -10.47 -16.42 14.39
N ALA A 503 -9.61 -17.33 13.96
CA ALA A 503 -8.79 -18.16 14.83
C ALA A 503 -7.69 -17.32 15.49
N GLY A 504 -7.04 -16.44 14.72
CA GLY A 504 -5.98 -15.57 15.19
C GLY A 504 -5.34 -14.72 14.10
N VAL A 505 -4.25 -14.04 14.46
CA VAL A 505 -3.47 -13.18 13.57
C VAL A 505 -2.04 -13.69 13.47
N ALA A 506 -1.51 -13.77 12.25
CA ALA A 506 -0.10 -13.97 11.97
C ALA A 506 0.54 -12.66 11.48
N TRP A 507 1.62 -12.23 12.13
CA TRP A 507 2.23 -10.91 11.94
C TRP A 507 3.72 -11.01 11.59
N TRP A 508 4.13 -10.46 10.45
CA TRP A 508 5.54 -10.31 10.13
C TRP A 508 5.83 -8.87 9.72
N GLN A 509 6.38 -8.12 10.66
CA GLN A 509 6.76 -6.74 10.46
C GLN A 509 7.88 -6.32 11.41
N GLY A 510 8.65 -5.33 10.97
CA GLY A 510 9.61 -4.64 11.80
C GLY A 510 10.76 -4.06 11.00
N GLU A 511 11.05 -4.56 9.80
CA GLU A 511 12.27 -4.23 9.06
C GLU A 511 12.42 -2.72 8.82
N HIS A 512 11.31 -2.01 8.54
CA HIS A 512 11.33 -0.57 8.40
C HIS A 512 11.57 0.15 9.74
N ASN A 513 10.89 -0.25 10.83
CA ASN A 513 11.18 0.27 12.18
C ASN A 513 12.64 0.02 12.61
N ALA A 514 13.23 -1.12 12.22
CA ALA A 514 14.64 -1.45 12.47
C ALA A 514 15.55 -0.43 11.76
N SER A 515 15.28 -0.13 10.49
CA SER A 515 16.06 0.84 9.71
C SER A 515 16.10 2.23 10.36
N LEU A 516 15.06 2.58 11.13
CA LEU A 516 14.96 3.84 11.86
C LEU A 516 15.65 3.78 13.22
N GLY A 517 15.63 2.63 13.89
CA GLY A 517 16.21 2.42 15.23
C GLY A 517 15.22 2.71 16.36
N ASP A 518 13.95 2.34 16.15
CA ASP A 518 12.87 2.64 17.08
C ASP A 518 12.99 1.83 18.39
N ALA A 519 13.33 2.51 19.48
CA ALA A 519 13.63 1.90 20.79
C ALA A 519 12.39 1.46 21.61
N ASN A 520 11.17 1.50 21.05
CA ASN A 520 9.92 1.14 21.76
C ASN A 520 8.98 0.26 20.92
N TYR A 521 9.53 -0.58 20.04
CA TYR A 521 8.71 -1.47 19.22
C TYR A 521 7.84 -2.41 20.07
N SER A 522 8.39 -2.94 21.17
CA SER A 522 7.65 -3.86 22.06
C SER A 522 6.45 -3.19 22.73
N GLY A 523 6.54 -1.90 23.07
CA GLY A 523 5.41 -1.13 23.62
C GLY A 523 4.34 -0.86 22.57
N LEU A 524 4.72 -0.48 21.35
CA LEU A 524 3.80 -0.30 20.23
C LEU A 524 3.07 -1.59 19.88
N PHE A 525 3.81 -2.70 19.81
CA PHE A 525 3.26 -4.02 19.53
C PHE A 525 2.24 -4.44 20.59
N ALA A 526 2.56 -4.27 21.88
CA ALA A 526 1.61 -4.57 22.96
C ALA A 526 0.32 -3.74 22.86
N SER A 527 0.44 -2.44 22.56
CA SER A 527 -0.73 -1.57 22.33
C SER A 527 -1.54 -1.97 21.09
N LEU A 528 -0.88 -2.37 20.00
CA LEU A 528 -1.53 -2.87 18.79
C LEU A 528 -2.34 -4.13 19.08
N VAL A 529 -1.73 -5.14 19.72
CA VAL A 529 -2.39 -6.41 20.05
C VAL A 529 -3.61 -6.17 20.93
N LYS A 530 -3.44 -5.37 21.99
CA LYS A 530 -4.53 -5.01 22.92
C LYS A 530 -5.67 -4.30 22.21
N ASP A 531 -5.37 -3.33 21.34
CA ASP A 531 -6.39 -2.61 20.59
C ASP A 531 -7.12 -3.54 19.62
N TRP A 532 -6.41 -4.34 18.81
CA TRP A 532 -7.05 -5.24 17.85
C TRP A 532 -7.99 -6.23 18.54
N ARG A 533 -7.59 -6.82 19.67
CA ARG A 533 -8.46 -7.67 20.49
C ARG A 533 -9.72 -6.94 20.96
N LYS A 534 -9.57 -5.68 21.40
CA LYS A 534 -10.68 -4.82 21.80
C LYS A 534 -11.63 -4.51 20.63
N GLN A 535 -11.11 -4.19 19.45
CA GLN A 535 -11.92 -3.83 18.28
C GLN A 535 -12.65 -5.04 17.69
N TRP A 536 -12.01 -6.22 17.68
CA TRP A 536 -12.63 -7.47 17.23
C TRP A 536 -13.72 -7.98 18.18
N ARG A 537 -13.64 -7.64 19.47
CA ARG A 537 -14.56 -8.10 20.52
C ARG A 537 -14.63 -9.63 20.61
N GLN A 538 -13.52 -10.30 20.34
CA GLN A 538 -13.43 -11.76 20.28
C GLN A 538 -12.43 -12.32 21.32
N GLY A 539 -12.36 -11.66 22.47
CA GLY A 539 -11.48 -12.05 23.57
C GLY A 539 -10.00 -12.05 23.19
N ASP A 540 -9.26 -12.95 23.83
CA ASP A 540 -7.80 -13.02 23.73
C ASP A 540 -7.36 -13.99 22.62
N PHE A 541 -7.72 -13.71 21.36
CA PHE A 541 -7.29 -14.57 20.26
C PHE A 541 -5.75 -14.57 20.08
N PRO A 542 -5.16 -15.71 19.64
CA PRO A 542 -3.73 -15.81 19.37
C PRO A 542 -3.20 -14.71 18.43
N PHE A 543 -2.12 -14.05 18.86
CA PHE A 543 -1.38 -13.12 18.03
C PHE A 543 0.05 -13.64 17.88
N ILE A 544 0.31 -14.34 16.78
CA ILE A 544 1.59 -15.01 16.53
C ILE A 544 2.43 -14.15 15.57
N TYR A 545 3.73 -14.05 15.81
CA TYR A 545 4.57 -13.13 15.04
C TYR A 545 5.96 -13.68 14.75
N VAL A 546 6.67 -13.04 13.82
CA VAL A 546 8.00 -13.44 13.38
C VAL A 546 9.05 -12.48 13.95
N GLN A 547 10.05 -13.02 14.66
CA GLN A 547 11.27 -12.27 14.97
C GLN A 547 12.11 -12.15 13.71
N LEU A 548 12.61 -10.95 13.38
CA LEU A 548 13.26 -10.70 12.09
C LEU A 548 14.43 -11.65 11.83
N SER A 549 14.54 -12.12 10.58
CA SER A 549 15.66 -12.90 10.10
C SER A 549 17.00 -12.17 10.19
N SER A 550 18.10 -12.92 10.05
CA SER A 550 19.44 -12.35 9.84
C SER A 550 19.49 -11.50 8.57
N TYR A 551 20.08 -10.30 8.65
CA TYR A 551 20.26 -9.39 7.52
C TYR A 551 21.37 -8.39 7.87
N ASN A 552 22.24 -8.02 6.93
CA ASN A 552 23.39 -7.17 7.21
C ASN A 552 22.98 -5.71 7.50
N ASN A 553 22.51 -5.45 8.71
CA ASN A 553 22.08 -4.16 9.19
C ASN A 553 22.35 -4.04 10.70
N ALA A 554 23.10 -3.01 11.10
CA ALA A 554 23.53 -2.81 12.48
C ALA A 554 22.38 -2.54 13.47
N LYS A 555 21.19 -2.15 13.01
CA LYS A 555 20.03 -1.84 13.85
C LYS A 555 19.08 -3.02 14.06
N PHE A 556 19.20 -4.08 13.25
CA PHE A 556 18.35 -5.27 13.37
C PHE A 556 18.45 -5.98 14.74
N PRO A 557 19.62 -6.11 15.39
CA PRO A 557 19.72 -6.75 16.71
C PRO A 557 18.83 -6.11 17.77
N ALA A 558 18.82 -4.77 17.83
CA ALA A 558 18.01 -4.03 18.79
C ALA A 558 16.52 -4.27 18.56
N LEU A 559 16.08 -4.33 17.30
CA LEU A 559 14.69 -4.64 16.99
C LEU A 559 14.32 -6.09 17.29
N ARG A 560 15.20 -7.07 17.04
CA ARG A 560 14.95 -8.46 17.44
C ARG A 560 14.81 -8.60 18.96
N GLU A 561 15.61 -7.85 19.71
CA GLU A 561 15.47 -7.76 21.18
C GLU A 561 14.10 -7.17 21.54
N GLU A 562 13.64 -6.11 20.90
CA GLU A 562 12.29 -5.58 21.11
C GLU A 562 11.18 -6.59 20.76
N GLN A 563 11.33 -7.34 19.67
CA GLN A 563 10.38 -8.41 19.32
C GLN A 563 10.40 -9.55 20.35
N LEU A 564 11.56 -9.89 20.92
CA LEU A 564 11.64 -10.85 22.02
C LEU A 564 10.88 -10.33 23.26
N LEU A 565 11.06 -9.05 23.59
CA LEU A 565 10.43 -8.42 24.76
C LEU A 565 8.91 -8.29 24.63
N SER A 566 8.37 -8.31 23.41
CA SER A 566 6.92 -8.36 23.20
C SER A 566 6.27 -9.59 23.84
N LEU A 567 6.99 -10.73 23.95
CA LEU A 567 6.47 -11.93 24.63
C LEU A 567 6.09 -11.65 26.09
N ALA A 568 6.89 -10.86 26.80
CA ALA A 568 6.63 -10.53 28.20
C ALA A 568 5.57 -9.43 28.39
N LYS A 569 5.15 -8.77 27.31
CA LYS A 569 4.19 -7.64 27.33
C LYS A 569 2.81 -8.02 26.79
N THR A 570 2.64 -9.22 26.26
CA THR A 570 1.41 -9.65 25.58
C THR A 570 1.05 -11.07 25.94
N ASP A 571 -0.20 -11.30 26.29
CA ASP A 571 -0.74 -12.64 26.56
C ASP A 571 -1.17 -13.34 25.27
N ASN A 572 -1.23 -14.67 25.29
CA ASN A 572 -1.60 -15.52 24.15
C ASN A 572 -0.90 -15.12 22.84
N THR A 573 0.41 -14.92 22.93
CA THR A 573 1.29 -14.62 21.78
C THR A 573 2.42 -15.63 21.72
N GLY A 574 3.01 -15.75 20.53
CA GLY A 574 4.19 -16.57 20.33
C GLY A 574 5.03 -16.07 19.17
N MET A 575 6.32 -16.36 19.23
CA MET A 575 7.33 -15.77 18.35
C MET A 575 8.06 -16.85 17.56
N ALA A 576 7.89 -16.82 16.24
CA ALA A 576 8.70 -17.61 15.32
C ALA A 576 10.07 -16.95 15.17
N VAL A 577 11.10 -17.54 15.76
CA VAL A 577 12.50 -17.12 15.56
C VAL A 577 12.94 -17.53 14.15
N THR A 578 13.51 -16.61 13.36
CA THR A 578 14.01 -16.90 12.00
C THR A 578 15.45 -16.45 11.77
N ILE A 579 16.26 -16.35 12.83
CA ILE A 579 17.66 -15.91 12.77
C ILE A 579 18.53 -16.74 11.80
N ASP A 580 18.20 -18.01 11.63
CA ASP A 580 18.83 -18.99 10.75
C ASP A 580 18.34 -18.93 9.29
N ASN A 581 17.28 -18.17 9.04
CA ASN A 581 16.59 -18.09 7.77
C ASN A 581 16.71 -16.69 7.16
N GLY A 582 17.93 -16.15 7.12
CA GLY A 582 18.22 -14.83 6.58
C GLY A 582 19.29 -14.86 5.50
N GLU A 583 19.38 -13.78 4.73
CA GLU A 583 20.33 -13.60 3.63
C GLU A 583 21.06 -12.27 3.86
N SER A 584 22.39 -12.24 3.74
CA SER A 584 23.18 -11.05 4.11
C SER A 584 22.88 -9.83 3.22
N ASN A 585 22.53 -10.07 1.96
CA ASN A 585 22.27 -9.05 0.93
C ASN A 585 20.80 -8.98 0.49
N ASN A 586 19.92 -9.73 1.13
CA ASN A 586 18.51 -9.77 0.78
C ASN A 586 17.64 -9.74 2.03
N ILE A 587 16.96 -8.62 2.24
CA ILE A 587 16.05 -8.40 3.36
C ILE A 587 14.78 -9.27 3.29
N HIS A 588 14.55 -9.92 2.13
CA HIS A 588 13.44 -10.82 1.87
C HIS A 588 13.91 -12.27 1.77
N PRO A 589 14.08 -12.98 2.91
CA PRO A 589 14.56 -14.36 2.88
C PRO A 589 13.62 -15.24 2.05
N ARG A 590 14.19 -16.05 1.16
CA ARG A 590 13.42 -16.84 0.20
C ARG A 590 12.69 -18.03 0.82
N ASN A 591 13.28 -18.66 1.84
CA ASN A 591 12.66 -19.83 2.47
C ASN A 591 11.49 -19.42 3.38
N LYS A 592 10.32 -19.15 2.78
CA LYS A 592 9.09 -18.87 3.52
C LYS A 592 8.42 -20.11 4.09
N LYS A 593 8.77 -21.29 3.57
CA LYS A 593 8.22 -22.58 4.00
C LYS A 593 8.53 -22.84 5.46
N GLU A 594 9.79 -22.65 5.86
CA GLU A 594 10.24 -22.80 7.24
C GLU A 594 9.53 -21.80 8.17
N THR A 595 9.41 -20.53 7.78
CA THR A 595 8.71 -19.54 8.62
C THR A 595 7.22 -19.85 8.75
N GLY A 596 6.55 -20.26 7.67
CA GLY A 596 5.15 -20.68 7.69
C GLY A 596 4.93 -21.89 8.59
N TYR A 597 5.83 -22.89 8.52
CA TYR A 597 5.82 -24.05 9.41
C TYR A 597 5.94 -23.66 10.88
N ARG A 598 6.91 -22.80 11.23
CA ARG A 598 7.08 -22.33 12.62
C ARG A 598 5.85 -21.57 13.15
N LEU A 599 5.25 -20.72 12.33
CA LEU A 599 3.98 -20.06 12.68
C LEU A 599 2.86 -21.08 12.89
N SER A 600 2.80 -22.16 12.10
CA SER A 600 1.80 -23.22 12.29
C SER A 600 1.96 -23.97 13.62
N LEU A 601 3.19 -24.18 14.11
CA LEU A 601 3.43 -24.79 15.43
C LEU A 601 2.89 -23.90 16.55
N ILE A 602 3.17 -22.60 16.49
CA ILE A 602 2.68 -21.63 17.46
C ILE A 602 1.15 -21.56 17.42
N ALA A 603 0.56 -21.51 16.23
CA ALA A 603 -0.90 -21.56 16.05
C ALA A 603 -1.50 -22.81 16.70
N ARG A 604 -0.89 -23.98 16.48
CA ARG A 604 -1.36 -25.26 17.05
C ARG A 604 -1.33 -25.29 18.58
N ALA A 605 -0.24 -24.80 19.16
CA ALA A 605 -0.13 -24.71 20.61
C ALA A 605 -1.14 -23.72 21.20
N LEU A 606 -1.23 -22.50 20.64
CA LEU A 606 -1.98 -21.40 21.24
C LEU A 606 -3.47 -21.38 20.90
N ALA A 607 -3.84 -21.68 19.65
CA ALA A 607 -5.23 -21.66 19.20
C ALA A 607 -5.98 -22.95 19.53
N TYR A 608 -5.26 -24.09 19.48
CA TYR A 608 -5.87 -25.42 19.52
C TYR A 608 -5.43 -26.25 20.74
N GLY A 609 -4.57 -25.69 21.60
CA GLY A 609 -4.15 -26.34 22.86
C GLY A 609 -3.31 -27.60 22.64
N GLU A 610 -2.68 -27.76 21.47
CA GLU A 610 -1.88 -28.93 21.17
C GLU A 610 -0.60 -28.95 22.02
N LYS A 611 -0.30 -30.10 22.63
CA LYS A 611 0.89 -30.28 23.49
C LYS A 611 2.11 -30.58 22.62
N LEU A 612 2.76 -29.55 22.11
CA LEU A 612 4.02 -29.63 21.36
C LEU A 612 4.95 -28.47 21.74
N GLU A 613 6.25 -28.62 21.49
CA GLU A 613 7.20 -27.51 21.58
C GLU A 613 7.07 -26.64 20.33
N TYR A 614 6.79 -25.36 20.53
CA TYR A 614 6.38 -24.44 19.45
C TYR A 614 7.30 -23.23 19.28
N MET A 615 8.27 -23.04 20.19
CA MET A 615 9.29 -22.01 20.08
C MET A 615 10.68 -22.62 20.31
N GLY A 616 11.72 -21.94 19.83
CA GLY A 616 13.09 -22.28 20.15
C GLY A 616 13.54 -21.69 21.49
N PRO A 617 14.76 -22.03 21.96
CA PRO A 617 15.24 -21.59 23.27
C PRO A 617 15.21 -20.07 23.46
N ILE A 618 14.66 -19.61 24.58
CA ILE A 618 14.59 -18.20 24.96
C ILE A 618 15.42 -17.97 26.22
N TYR A 619 16.31 -16.99 26.20
CA TYR A 619 17.12 -16.63 27.37
C TYR A 619 16.25 -16.38 28.61
N LYS A 620 16.62 -17.03 29.72
CA LYS A 620 15.94 -16.91 31.01
C LYS A 620 16.82 -16.20 32.04
N ALA A 621 18.05 -16.69 32.23
CA ALA A 621 18.95 -16.20 33.26
C ALA A 621 20.41 -16.49 32.93
N MET A 622 21.30 -15.71 33.54
CA MET A 622 22.74 -15.95 33.56
C MET A 622 23.21 -16.01 35.02
N THR A 623 24.03 -17.02 35.32
CA THR A 623 24.78 -17.08 36.57
C THR A 623 26.28 -17.20 36.26
N VAL A 624 27.13 -16.77 37.19
CA VAL A 624 28.59 -16.87 37.03
C VAL A 624 29.13 -17.81 38.06
N LYS A 625 29.87 -18.82 37.62
CA LYS A 625 30.47 -19.85 38.48
C LYS A 625 31.86 -20.21 37.97
N ASN A 626 32.85 -20.16 38.84
CA ASN A 626 34.24 -20.55 38.54
C ASN A 626 34.78 -19.89 37.26
N GLY A 627 34.55 -18.59 37.08
CA GLY A 627 35.00 -17.84 35.89
C GLY A 627 34.26 -18.16 34.60
N LYS A 628 33.12 -18.87 34.65
CA LYS A 628 32.27 -19.19 33.49
C LYS A 628 30.87 -18.64 33.67
N ALA A 629 30.26 -18.23 32.58
CA ALA A 629 28.86 -17.83 32.54
C ALA A 629 27.98 -19.04 32.19
N GLU A 630 27.06 -19.42 33.08
CA GLU A 630 26.05 -20.45 32.82
C GLU A 630 24.73 -19.78 32.42
N ILE A 631 24.26 -20.08 31.21
CA ILE A 631 23.06 -19.49 30.61
C ILE A 631 21.92 -20.51 30.64
N GLU A 632 20.79 -20.10 31.21
CA GLU A 632 19.55 -20.87 31.25
C GLU A 632 18.55 -20.39 30.19
N PHE A 633 17.74 -21.32 29.70
CA PHE A 633 16.73 -21.06 28.68
C PHE A 633 15.37 -21.60 29.11
N THR A 634 14.29 -20.98 28.62
CA THR A 634 12.98 -21.64 28.45
C THR A 634 12.87 -22.20 27.03
N HIS A 635 11.82 -22.98 26.72
CA HIS A 635 11.60 -23.57 25.39
C HIS A 635 12.76 -24.45 24.90
N THR A 636 13.35 -25.20 25.83
CA THR A 636 14.39 -26.20 25.53
C THR A 636 13.83 -27.48 24.93
N GLY A 637 12.50 -27.67 24.92
CA GLY A 637 11.86 -28.91 24.49
C GLY A 637 12.48 -30.14 25.14
N SER A 638 12.85 -31.14 24.34
CA SER A 638 13.56 -32.36 24.79
C SER A 638 15.07 -32.19 24.99
N GLY A 639 15.58 -30.95 24.84
CA GLY A 639 16.94 -30.55 25.17
C GLY A 639 17.55 -29.59 24.15
N LEU A 640 18.69 -29.00 24.51
CA LEU A 640 19.46 -28.15 23.60
C LEU A 640 20.26 -28.99 22.60
N MET A 641 20.47 -28.43 21.41
CA MET A 641 21.36 -28.99 20.39
C MET A 641 22.12 -27.90 19.63
N VAL A 642 23.20 -28.30 18.99
CA VAL A 642 23.97 -27.48 18.05
C VAL A 642 23.75 -28.00 16.64
N LYS A 643 23.53 -27.08 15.69
CA LYS A 643 23.54 -27.40 14.27
C LYS A 643 24.96 -27.19 13.73
N GLY A 644 25.70 -28.27 13.58
CA GLY A 644 27.14 -28.27 13.25
C GLY A 644 27.99 -28.83 14.40
N GLU A 645 29.29 -28.63 14.35
CA GLU A 645 30.24 -29.28 15.28
C GLU A 645 30.35 -28.60 16.64
N ARG A 646 30.29 -27.25 16.67
CA ARG A 646 30.46 -26.44 17.89
C ARG A 646 29.54 -25.22 17.89
N LEU A 647 29.20 -24.71 19.07
CA LEU A 647 28.40 -23.50 19.20
C LEU A 647 29.17 -22.27 18.68
N LYS A 648 28.43 -21.37 18.04
CA LYS A 648 28.93 -20.14 17.43
C LYS A 648 28.10 -18.94 17.89
N GLY A 649 28.59 -17.74 17.60
CA GLY A 649 27.84 -16.50 17.82
C GLY A 649 27.78 -16.01 19.28
N PHE A 650 28.58 -16.60 20.17
CA PHE A 650 28.70 -16.16 21.57
C PHE A 650 29.85 -15.16 21.75
N LYS A 651 29.54 -14.07 22.46
CA LYS A 651 30.51 -13.09 22.94
C LYS A 651 30.37 -12.91 24.44
N ILE A 652 31.48 -12.67 25.13
CA ILE A 652 31.56 -12.49 26.57
C ILE A 652 32.37 -11.25 26.90
N SER A 653 32.03 -10.56 28.00
CA SER A 653 32.80 -9.43 28.51
C SER A 653 32.94 -9.50 30.03
N GLY A 654 33.98 -8.85 30.54
CA GLY A 654 34.08 -8.51 31.96
C GLY A 654 33.28 -7.25 32.28
N ALA A 655 33.53 -6.67 33.45
CA ALA A 655 32.86 -5.45 33.92
C ALA A 655 33.15 -4.20 33.05
N ASP A 656 34.10 -4.28 32.12
CA ASP A 656 34.44 -3.22 31.17
C ASP A 656 33.56 -3.21 29.91
N TYR A 657 32.68 -4.21 29.74
CA TYR A 657 31.78 -4.40 28.60
C TYR A 657 32.48 -4.43 27.23
N LYS A 658 33.78 -4.77 27.21
CA LYS A 658 34.51 -5.03 25.97
C LYS A 658 34.29 -6.48 25.57
N PHE A 659 33.34 -6.70 24.66
CA PHE A 659 32.97 -8.03 24.19
C PHE A 659 34.06 -8.66 23.33
N VAL A 660 34.42 -9.90 23.68
CA VAL A 660 35.32 -10.77 22.91
C VAL A 660 34.60 -12.07 22.54
N ASP A 661 35.05 -12.75 21.49
CA ASP A 661 34.53 -14.07 21.15
C ASP A 661 34.77 -15.07 22.30
N ALA A 662 33.78 -15.95 22.51
CA ALA A 662 33.74 -16.90 23.60
C ALA A 662 33.54 -18.33 23.10
N GLU A 663 34.10 -19.29 23.83
CA GLU A 663 33.74 -20.69 23.69
C GLU A 663 32.43 -20.94 24.42
N ALA A 664 31.57 -21.79 23.83
CA ALA A 664 30.31 -22.17 24.41
C ALA A 664 30.07 -23.67 24.25
N VAL A 665 29.61 -24.33 25.32
CA VAL A 665 29.30 -25.77 25.33
C VAL A 665 27.94 -26.03 25.97
N ILE A 666 27.22 -27.03 25.45
CA ILE A 666 25.98 -27.51 26.08
C ILE A 666 26.36 -28.36 27.30
N SER A 667 25.79 -28.05 28.45
CA SER A 667 25.93 -28.81 29.69
C SER A 667 24.54 -29.04 30.30
N GLY A 668 23.96 -30.20 30.02
CA GLY A 668 22.56 -30.49 30.34
C GLY A 668 21.62 -29.53 29.62
N GLU A 669 20.84 -28.77 30.38
CA GLU A 669 19.90 -27.74 29.87
C GLU A 669 20.50 -26.32 29.84
N ARG A 670 21.80 -26.18 30.14
CA ARG A 670 22.50 -24.89 30.16
C ARG A 670 23.52 -24.78 29.05
N ILE A 671 23.84 -23.54 28.68
CA ILE A 671 25.05 -23.23 27.91
C ILE A 671 26.09 -22.65 28.85
N VAL A 672 27.29 -23.23 28.86
CA VAL A 672 28.43 -22.71 29.61
C VAL A 672 29.32 -21.93 28.65
N VAL A 673 29.53 -20.65 28.93
CA VAL A 673 30.29 -19.70 28.09
C VAL A 673 31.54 -19.24 28.84
N SER A 674 32.70 -19.26 28.17
CA SER A 674 33.98 -18.86 28.77
C SER A 674 34.96 -18.30 27.74
N SER A 675 35.94 -17.53 28.22
CA SER A 675 37.08 -17.04 27.43
C SER A 675 38.27 -16.80 28.35
N ASP A 676 39.47 -17.23 27.96
CA ASP A 676 40.70 -17.00 28.73
C ASP A 676 41.02 -15.49 28.88
N ARG A 677 40.47 -14.66 28.00
CA ARG A 677 40.58 -13.19 28.06
C ARG A 677 39.64 -12.55 29.07
N VAL A 678 38.67 -13.29 29.59
CA VAL A 678 37.62 -12.80 30.51
C VAL A 678 37.48 -13.77 31.68
N PRO A 679 38.39 -13.72 32.67
CA PRO A 679 38.35 -14.61 33.83
C PRO A 679 37.16 -14.34 34.77
N GLU A 680 36.59 -13.14 34.71
CA GLU A 680 35.42 -12.73 35.50
C GLU A 680 34.30 -12.24 34.57
N PRO A 681 33.46 -13.16 34.06
CA PRO A 681 32.34 -12.80 33.20
C PRO A 681 31.35 -11.86 33.88
N ALA A 682 30.98 -10.78 33.21
CA ALA A 682 29.90 -9.89 33.62
C ALA A 682 28.72 -9.89 32.65
N ALA A 683 28.96 -10.13 31.36
CA ALA A 683 27.91 -10.20 30.36
C ALA A 683 28.19 -11.18 29.22
N VAL A 684 27.10 -11.69 28.62
CA VAL A 684 27.11 -12.57 27.46
C VAL A 684 26.14 -12.04 26.40
N ARG A 685 26.52 -12.17 25.14
CA ARG A 685 25.66 -11.94 23.97
C ARG A 685 25.67 -13.17 23.08
N TYR A 686 24.50 -13.55 22.59
CA TYR A 686 24.35 -14.59 21.57
C TYR A 686 23.65 -14.01 20.35
N ALA A 687 24.29 -14.15 19.18
CA ALA A 687 23.75 -13.76 17.88
C ALA A 687 23.23 -12.29 17.83
N TYR A 688 23.77 -11.40 18.68
CA TYR A 688 23.36 -10.00 18.78
C TYR A 688 24.06 -9.15 17.70
N GLU A 689 23.89 -9.53 16.44
CA GLU A 689 24.49 -8.89 15.26
C GLU A 689 23.51 -8.90 14.09
N GLY A 690 23.73 -8.05 13.08
CA GLY A 690 22.84 -7.96 11.92
C GLY A 690 22.71 -9.33 11.23
N PHE A 691 23.86 -9.93 10.89
CA PHE A 691 23.96 -11.22 10.22
C PHE A 691 24.91 -12.16 10.98
N PRO A 692 24.47 -12.77 12.10
CA PRO A 692 25.32 -13.60 12.95
C PRO A 692 25.42 -15.05 12.45
N GLU A 693 26.48 -15.75 12.85
CA GLU A 693 26.50 -17.21 12.83
C GLU A 693 25.70 -17.75 14.03
N ALA A 694 24.41 -18.04 13.84
CA ALA A 694 23.52 -18.57 14.88
C ALA A 694 23.24 -20.06 14.65
N ASN A 695 23.63 -20.91 15.62
CA ASN A 695 23.47 -22.37 15.48
C ASN A 695 23.02 -23.12 16.74
N LEU A 696 22.55 -22.43 17.76
CA LEU A 696 21.89 -23.02 18.93
C LEU A 696 20.39 -23.27 18.65
N TYR A 697 19.93 -24.48 18.92
CA TYR A 697 18.55 -24.92 18.73
C TYR A 697 18.08 -25.74 19.94
N ASN A 698 16.78 -26.00 20.04
CA ASN A 698 16.28 -27.18 20.76
C ASN A 698 16.27 -28.41 19.83
N LYS A 699 16.11 -29.60 20.41
CA LYS A 699 16.12 -30.89 19.69
C LYS A 699 14.94 -31.07 18.74
N GLU A 700 13.89 -30.26 18.88
CA GLU A 700 12.77 -30.17 17.94
C GLU A 700 13.12 -29.35 16.69
N GLY A 701 14.34 -28.82 16.61
CA GLY A 701 14.85 -28.13 15.44
C GLY A 701 14.48 -26.65 15.37
N LEU A 702 14.06 -26.03 16.48
CA LEU A 702 13.70 -24.61 16.54
C LEU A 702 14.88 -23.77 17.06
N PRO A 703 15.27 -22.69 16.35
CA PRO A 703 16.45 -21.90 16.70
C PRO A 703 16.23 -21.04 17.94
N ALA A 704 17.30 -20.87 18.73
CA ALA A 704 17.30 -19.97 19.87
C ALA A 704 17.18 -18.50 19.44
N SER A 705 16.40 -17.71 20.17
CA SER A 705 16.34 -16.26 19.97
C SER A 705 17.69 -15.63 20.32
N PRO A 706 18.20 -14.67 19.52
CA PRO A 706 19.28 -13.79 19.94
C PRO A 706 18.98 -13.11 21.28
N PHE A 707 20.00 -12.86 22.09
CA PHE A 707 19.88 -12.18 23.38
C PHE A 707 21.17 -11.49 23.81
N ARG A 708 21.04 -10.64 24.83
CA ARG A 708 22.14 -10.08 25.60
C ARG A 708 21.79 -10.01 27.09
N THR A 709 22.79 -10.04 27.96
CA THR A 709 22.59 -9.97 29.42
C THR A 709 22.90 -8.59 30.01
N ASP A 710 23.37 -7.64 29.20
CA ASP A 710 23.83 -6.30 29.61
C ASP A 710 22.81 -5.18 29.34
N ARG A 711 21.52 -5.48 29.20
CA ARG A 711 20.51 -4.50 28.79
C ARG A 711 20.35 -3.32 29.77
N THR A 712 20.63 -3.51 31.05
CA THR A 712 20.49 -2.50 32.11
C THR A 712 21.75 -1.66 32.32
N LYS A 713 22.73 -1.73 31.41
CA LYS A 713 24.07 -1.15 31.58
C LYS A 713 24.37 -0.10 30.52
#